data_AF-A0A7M4DME8-F1
#
_entry.id   AF-A0A7M4DME8-F1
#
_cell.length_a   1.000
_cell.length_b   1.000
_cell.length_c   1.000
_cell.angle_alpha   90.00
_cell.angle_beta   90.00
_cell.angle_gamma   90.00
#
_symmetry.space_group_name_H-M   'P 1'
#
loop_
_entity.id
_entity.type
_entity.pdbx_description
1 polymer ?
#
loop_
_entity_poly.entity_id
_entity_poly.type
_entity_poly.pdbx_seq_one_letter_code
_entity_poly.pdbx_strand_id
1 'polypeptide(L)'
;MNNVITPTLSPDRSGVGTDGPTPLLRIRGLETHFDTADGVVKAVDGVDLTVRPGTTMCLVGESGCGKSATARSILQVVESPGRIAGGEILWSPHGKDLVDLAKLDGESEQLRQIRGGDIGMVFQEPMASLSPLYTVGAQLMEVIRLHQDVTEDEARERAVGLLERVGIPNAAARLGSYPFQLSGGMCQRVMIAIALSCNPALLIADEPTTALDVTTQARILDLLRELQAEFGMAILFITHDLGVVAEIADEVTVMYLGKSVEQAPVDELFRAPKHPYTRALLQSIPDGRPNRQGQPLPTVAGMVPSPRNRPTGCTFRTRCSSAMPGICDQEVPPASMFGNDHLARCHLYSHEDATAIPEPTVAVTSRLEVTERTNPTPDEEAATLLEVRGLTKHYPLGGGMFRRSTGTVHAVDGVDLVIREGETLGLVGESGCGKTTLGRCIAGLLGPTSGEILFHRDPGHAVDLASLSSRQLKGLRTQIRTIFQDPFSSLNPRMTVEQIVGEPLQVNKLARGSELRDRVADMLRRVGIRPEYMRRYPHAFSGGERQRLNIARALITQPRLVIADEPVSALDVSIRAQILNLLDEIREEFNLTYLFISHDLSVVEHVSDRVAVMYLGKVAEQARTSDLYDRPLHPYTETLLDSIPVPDPQRRNRERERTRTDDLPDPANPPAGCLFHTRCPHVQERKCASDVPELRLLGTDHRAACHFAEELQLTGMSRSDPSE
;
A
#
# COMPACT_ATOMS: atom_id res chain seq x y z
N MET A 1 -34.85 -51.29 23.14
CA MET A 1 -35.29 -50.32 24.18
C MET A 1 -34.13 -49.38 24.45
N ASN A 2 -34.44 -48.10 24.57
CA ASN A 2 -33.58 -46.93 24.77
C ASN A 2 -33.00 -46.28 23.50
N ASN A 3 -33.82 -45.34 22.98
CA ASN A 3 -33.47 -44.33 21.99
C ASN A 3 -32.46 -43.33 22.55
N VAL A 4 -31.46 -43.03 21.74
CA VAL A 4 -30.53 -41.90 21.88
C VAL A 4 -31.23 -40.65 21.36
N ILE A 5 -31.38 -39.64 22.21
CA ILE A 5 -31.90 -38.32 21.85
C ILE A 5 -30.70 -37.42 21.52
N THR A 6 -30.54 -37.09 20.25
CA THR A 6 -29.76 -35.95 19.75
C THR A 6 -30.48 -34.65 20.13
N PRO A 7 -29.80 -33.62 20.68
CA PRO A 7 -30.43 -32.32 20.87
C PRO A 7 -30.42 -31.56 19.54
N THR A 8 -31.59 -31.46 18.93
CA THR A 8 -31.91 -30.48 17.89
C THR A 8 -31.91 -29.09 18.51
N LEU A 9 -31.02 -28.21 18.05
CA LEU A 9 -31.08 -26.77 18.34
C LEU A 9 -32.33 -26.19 17.66
N SER A 10 -33.33 -25.82 18.48
CA SER A 10 -34.49 -25.03 18.05
C SER A 10 -34.11 -23.56 17.84
N PRO A 11 -34.80 -22.83 16.93
CA PRO A 11 -34.51 -21.45 16.64
C PRO A 11 -35.13 -20.51 17.69
N ASP A 12 -34.34 -19.50 18.04
CA ASP A 12 -34.74 -18.18 18.52
C ASP A 12 -35.55 -18.07 19.84
N ARG A 13 -34.86 -17.62 20.89
CA ARG A 13 -35.37 -16.73 21.96
C ARG A 13 -34.27 -16.51 23.00
N SER A 14 -33.30 -15.65 22.68
CA SER A 14 -32.49 -14.98 23.69
C SER A 14 -32.60 -13.48 23.42
N GLY A 15 -33.42 -12.81 24.24
CA GLY A 15 -33.55 -11.37 24.26
C GLY A 15 -32.23 -10.71 24.64
N VAL A 16 -31.46 -10.36 23.63
CA VAL A 16 -30.42 -9.34 23.70
C VAL A 16 -31.08 -8.07 23.17
N GLY A 17 -30.99 -6.98 23.94
CA GLY A 17 -31.65 -5.71 23.63
C GLY A 17 -31.45 -5.28 22.18
N THR A 18 -32.55 -5.30 21.41
CA THR A 18 -32.65 -4.77 20.06
C THR A 18 -32.97 -3.28 20.14
N ASP A 19 -31.99 -2.46 20.51
CA ASP A 19 -32.08 -0.99 20.36
C ASP A 19 -31.07 -0.49 19.31
N GLY A 20 -30.67 -1.37 18.38
CA GLY A 20 -29.81 -1.03 17.24
C GLY A 20 -30.54 -1.23 15.90
N PRO A 21 -30.22 -0.44 14.87
CA PRO A 21 -30.79 -0.61 13.54
C PRO A 21 -30.50 -2.00 12.95
N THR A 22 -31.48 -2.57 12.26
CA THR A 22 -31.35 -3.85 11.54
C THR A 22 -30.18 -3.78 10.55
N PRO A 23 -29.26 -4.77 10.51
CA PRO A 23 -28.12 -4.73 9.59
C PRO A 23 -28.56 -4.86 8.13
N LEU A 24 -27.87 -4.17 7.22
CA LEU A 24 -28.13 -4.23 5.78
C LEU A 24 -27.65 -5.55 5.18
N LEU A 25 -26.48 -6.01 5.63
CA LEU A 25 -25.84 -7.24 5.17
C LEU A 25 -25.44 -8.11 6.35
N ARG A 26 -25.75 -9.41 6.26
CA ARG A 26 -25.27 -10.42 7.20
C ARG A 26 -24.78 -11.65 6.46
N ILE A 27 -23.50 -11.95 6.60
CA ILE A 27 -22.85 -13.14 6.07
C ILE A 27 -22.76 -14.17 7.20
N ARG A 28 -23.19 -15.41 6.93
CA ARG A 28 -23.13 -16.53 7.87
C ARG A 28 -22.43 -17.72 7.25
N GLY A 29 -21.33 -18.14 7.84
CA GLY A 29 -20.60 -19.34 7.44
C GLY A 29 -20.24 -19.38 5.95
N LEU A 30 -19.90 -18.24 5.33
CA LEU A 30 -19.61 -18.19 3.90
C LEU A 30 -18.42 -19.06 3.54
N GLU A 31 -18.59 -19.89 2.51
CA GLU A 31 -17.55 -20.71 1.92
C GLU A 31 -17.38 -20.35 0.44
N THR A 32 -16.17 -20.05 0.03
CA THR A 32 -15.83 -19.75 -1.37
C THR A 32 -14.57 -20.51 -1.75
N HIS A 33 -14.73 -21.46 -2.65
CA HIS A 33 -13.73 -22.46 -3.01
C HIS A 33 -13.36 -22.35 -4.49
N PHE A 34 -12.09 -22.56 -4.82
CA PHE A 34 -11.58 -22.58 -6.20
C PHE A 34 -11.09 -23.97 -6.56
N ASP A 35 -11.65 -24.56 -7.61
CA ASP A 35 -11.22 -25.87 -8.11
C ASP A 35 -10.02 -25.69 -9.04
N THR A 36 -8.84 -26.05 -8.56
CA THR A 36 -7.61 -25.90 -9.34
C THR A 36 -7.04 -27.28 -9.69
N ALA A 37 -6.15 -27.35 -10.68
CA ALA A 37 -5.55 -28.61 -11.12
C ALA A 37 -4.83 -29.38 -10.00
N ASP A 38 -4.28 -28.68 -9.00
CA ASP A 38 -3.60 -29.30 -7.86
C ASP A 38 -4.49 -29.45 -6.61
N GLY A 39 -5.82 -29.26 -6.73
CA GLY A 39 -6.79 -29.47 -5.65
C GLY A 39 -7.70 -28.27 -5.36
N VAL A 40 -8.54 -28.40 -4.33
CA VAL A 40 -9.50 -27.35 -3.94
C VAL A 40 -8.81 -26.33 -3.03
N VAL A 41 -8.81 -25.06 -3.45
CA VAL A 41 -8.34 -23.93 -2.62
C VAL A 41 -9.54 -23.38 -1.86
N LYS A 42 -9.50 -23.46 -0.53
CA LYS A 42 -10.53 -22.89 0.35
C LYS A 42 -10.21 -21.42 0.69
N ALA A 43 -10.52 -20.50 -0.23
CA ALA A 43 -10.19 -19.08 -0.06
C ALA A 43 -10.99 -18.44 1.10
N VAL A 44 -12.26 -18.81 1.23
CA VAL A 44 -13.15 -18.42 2.34
C VAL A 44 -13.78 -19.72 2.88
N ASP A 45 -13.77 -19.93 4.19
CA ASP A 45 -14.20 -21.20 4.82
C ASP A 45 -14.85 -20.93 6.19
N GLY A 46 -16.11 -20.50 6.17
CA GLY A 46 -16.90 -20.22 7.36
C GLY A 46 -16.72 -18.79 7.88
N VAL A 47 -16.73 -17.80 7.00
CA VAL A 47 -16.66 -16.39 7.40
C VAL A 47 -18.03 -15.87 7.82
N ASP A 48 -18.08 -15.23 8.98
CA ASP A 48 -19.21 -14.47 9.48
C ASP A 48 -18.87 -12.97 9.43
N LEU A 49 -19.80 -12.14 8.97
CA LEU A 49 -19.62 -10.69 8.86
C LEU A 49 -20.99 -10.00 8.97
N THR A 50 -21.07 -8.84 9.61
CA THR A 50 -22.29 -8.02 9.64
C THR A 50 -21.94 -6.59 9.23
N VAL A 51 -22.78 -5.95 8.41
CA VAL A 51 -22.62 -4.54 8.03
C VAL A 51 -23.89 -3.77 8.42
N ARG A 52 -23.73 -2.69 9.18
CA ARG A 52 -24.84 -1.87 9.67
C ARG A 52 -25.05 -0.63 8.79
N PRO A 53 -26.29 -0.13 8.67
CA PRO A 53 -26.57 1.10 7.93
C PRO A 53 -25.72 2.26 8.44
N GLY A 54 -25.18 3.08 7.53
CA GLY A 54 -24.44 4.30 7.87
C GLY A 54 -23.12 4.10 8.61
N THR A 55 -22.61 2.85 8.69
CA THR A 55 -21.32 2.53 9.32
C THR A 55 -20.31 2.02 8.31
N THR A 56 -19.04 2.14 8.64
CA THR A 56 -17.93 1.53 7.91
C THR A 56 -17.46 0.28 8.63
N MET A 57 -17.71 -0.88 8.01
CA MET A 57 -17.13 -2.16 8.42
C MET A 57 -15.84 -2.41 7.65
N CYS A 58 -14.71 -2.47 8.34
CA CYS A 58 -13.42 -2.80 7.75
C CYS A 58 -13.14 -4.30 7.77
N LEU A 59 -12.69 -4.85 6.65
CA LEU A 59 -12.24 -6.24 6.54
C LEU A 59 -10.73 -6.27 6.27
N VAL A 60 -9.96 -6.79 7.22
CA VAL A 60 -8.49 -6.64 7.23
C VAL A 60 -7.76 -7.97 7.35
N GLY A 61 -6.52 -8.02 6.87
CA GLY A 61 -5.64 -9.19 6.98
C GLY A 61 -4.61 -9.24 5.85
N GLU A 62 -3.62 -10.14 5.98
CA GLU A 62 -2.59 -10.37 4.96
C GLU A 62 -3.19 -10.81 3.60
N SER A 63 -2.44 -10.61 2.53
CA SER A 63 -2.79 -10.98 1.17
C SER A 63 -3.05 -12.48 1.08
N GLY A 64 -4.07 -12.84 0.29
CA GLY A 64 -4.51 -14.23 0.14
C GLY A 64 -5.31 -14.78 1.33
N CYS A 65 -5.66 -13.97 2.35
CA CYS A 65 -6.51 -14.43 3.46
C CYS A 65 -8.00 -14.55 3.11
N GLY A 66 -8.44 -14.08 1.93
CA GLY A 66 -9.80 -14.25 1.42
C GLY A 66 -10.65 -12.97 1.33
N LYS A 67 -10.12 -11.78 1.66
CA LYS A 67 -10.89 -10.50 1.72
C LYS A 67 -11.64 -10.19 0.41
N SER A 68 -10.94 -10.10 -0.70
CA SER A 68 -11.53 -9.81 -2.02
C SER A 68 -12.45 -10.94 -2.49
N ALA A 69 -12.16 -12.20 -2.13
CA ALA A 69 -13.07 -13.31 -2.41
C ALA A 69 -14.39 -13.15 -1.64
N THR A 70 -14.36 -12.73 -0.37
CA THR A 70 -15.56 -12.41 0.40
C THR A 70 -16.38 -11.29 -0.26
N ALA A 71 -15.74 -10.19 -0.71
CA ALA A 71 -16.43 -9.12 -1.44
C ALA A 71 -17.07 -9.60 -2.74
N ARG A 72 -16.32 -10.30 -3.58
CA ARG A 72 -16.82 -10.81 -4.87
C ARG A 72 -17.95 -11.82 -4.68
N SER A 73 -17.95 -12.60 -3.60
CA SER A 73 -19.03 -13.52 -3.27
C SER A 73 -20.35 -12.81 -2.95
N ILE A 74 -20.33 -11.62 -2.32
CA ILE A 74 -21.55 -10.84 -2.04
C ILE A 74 -22.30 -10.53 -3.34
N LEU A 75 -21.57 -10.12 -4.37
CA LEU A 75 -22.14 -9.81 -5.68
C LEU A 75 -22.17 -11.02 -6.63
N GLN A 76 -21.80 -12.22 -6.19
CA GLN A 76 -21.55 -13.39 -7.06
C GLN A 76 -20.73 -13.10 -8.32
N VAL A 77 -19.68 -12.27 -8.24
CA VAL A 77 -18.73 -11.99 -9.33
C VAL A 77 -17.43 -12.77 -9.15
N VAL A 78 -17.51 -13.94 -8.50
CA VAL A 78 -16.38 -14.84 -8.30
C VAL A 78 -16.00 -15.44 -9.65
N GLU A 79 -14.76 -15.21 -10.09
CA GLU A 79 -14.26 -15.72 -11.36
C GLU A 79 -14.06 -17.24 -11.32
N SER A 80 -14.36 -17.91 -12.43
CA SER A 80 -14.03 -19.33 -12.63
C SER A 80 -12.51 -19.55 -12.43
N PRO A 81 -12.08 -20.60 -11.70
CA PRO A 81 -12.83 -21.77 -11.25
C PRO A 81 -13.42 -21.66 -9.83
N GLY A 82 -13.63 -20.44 -9.34
CA GLY A 82 -14.23 -20.17 -8.03
C GLY A 82 -15.74 -20.40 -8.00
N ARG A 83 -16.26 -20.83 -6.85
CA ARG A 83 -17.69 -20.93 -6.55
C ARG A 83 -17.99 -20.65 -5.09
N ILE A 84 -19.20 -20.18 -4.82
CA ILE A 84 -19.76 -20.16 -3.47
C ILE A 84 -20.15 -21.60 -3.13
N ALA A 85 -19.46 -22.20 -2.17
CA ALA A 85 -19.64 -23.60 -1.79
C ALA A 85 -20.69 -23.81 -0.70
N GLY A 86 -20.95 -22.76 0.10
CA GLY A 86 -21.87 -22.83 1.23
C GLY A 86 -21.98 -21.50 1.96
N GLY A 87 -22.84 -21.47 2.97
CA GLY A 87 -23.18 -20.28 3.76
C GLY A 87 -24.35 -19.48 3.18
N GLU A 88 -24.66 -18.37 3.84
CA GLU A 88 -25.77 -17.48 3.49
C GLU A 88 -25.27 -16.03 3.42
N ILE A 89 -25.79 -15.27 2.45
CA ILE A 89 -25.48 -13.84 2.28
C ILE A 89 -26.81 -13.09 2.32
N LEU A 90 -27.21 -12.70 3.53
CA LEU A 90 -28.51 -12.12 3.81
C LEU A 90 -28.48 -10.60 3.60
N TRP A 91 -29.25 -10.12 2.63
CA TRP A 91 -29.35 -8.71 2.22
C TRP A 91 -30.76 -8.17 2.50
N SER A 92 -30.86 -7.02 3.20
CA SER A 92 -32.14 -6.35 3.48
C SER A 92 -31.93 -4.83 3.56
N PRO A 93 -31.98 -4.11 2.43
CA PRO A 93 -31.86 -2.66 2.42
C PRO A 93 -33.19 -2.00 2.77
N HIS A 94 -33.16 -0.95 3.59
CA HIS A 94 -34.27 0.02 3.77
C HIS A 94 -35.68 -0.60 3.98
N GLY A 95 -35.78 -1.69 4.75
CA GLY A 95 -37.07 -2.35 5.03
C GLY A 95 -37.63 -3.18 3.86
N LYS A 96 -36.85 -3.45 2.82
CA LYS A 96 -37.15 -4.48 1.81
C LYS A 96 -37.04 -5.89 2.43
N ASP A 97 -37.72 -6.85 1.80
CA ASP A 97 -37.67 -8.26 2.19
C ASP A 97 -36.23 -8.79 2.23
N LEU A 98 -35.98 -9.71 3.15
CA LEU A 98 -34.70 -10.40 3.29
C LEU A 98 -34.45 -11.30 2.08
N VAL A 99 -33.35 -11.07 1.38
CA VAL A 99 -32.92 -11.87 0.23
C VAL A 99 -31.61 -12.56 0.56
N ASP A 100 -31.53 -13.87 0.32
CA ASP A 100 -30.24 -14.59 0.38
C ASP A 100 -29.57 -14.54 -0.99
N LEU A 101 -28.59 -13.64 -1.13
CA LEU A 101 -27.87 -13.41 -2.37
C LEU A 101 -27.14 -14.68 -2.82
N ALA A 102 -26.69 -15.57 -1.92
CA ALA A 102 -25.98 -16.79 -2.31
C ALA A 102 -26.87 -17.83 -3.00
N LYS A 103 -28.21 -17.73 -2.83
CA LYS A 103 -29.18 -18.66 -3.40
C LYS A 103 -29.79 -18.17 -4.72
N LEU A 104 -29.53 -16.92 -5.11
CA LEU A 104 -29.98 -16.39 -6.39
C LEU A 104 -29.18 -17.01 -7.55
N ASP A 105 -29.82 -17.13 -8.71
CA ASP A 105 -29.10 -17.43 -9.93
C ASP A 105 -28.22 -16.24 -10.34
N GLY A 106 -26.98 -16.51 -10.77
CA GLY A 106 -25.97 -15.50 -11.12
C GLY A 106 -26.38 -14.62 -12.31
N GLU A 107 -27.31 -15.12 -13.13
CA GLU A 107 -27.91 -14.44 -14.28
C GLU A 107 -29.34 -13.95 -14.02
N SER A 108 -29.81 -13.98 -12.77
CA SER A 108 -31.17 -13.52 -12.43
C SER A 108 -31.33 -12.01 -12.60
N GLU A 109 -32.54 -11.59 -12.99
CA GLU A 109 -32.90 -10.17 -13.07
C GLU A 109 -32.82 -9.47 -11.71
N GLN A 110 -33.23 -10.17 -10.66
CA GLN A 110 -33.14 -9.66 -9.29
C GLN A 110 -31.69 -9.34 -8.89
N LEU A 111 -30.74 -10.25 -9.17
CA LEU A 111 -29.33 -9.99 -8.86
C LEU A 111 -28.74 -8.88 -9.74
N ARG A 112 -29.16 -8.78 -11.01
CA ARG A 112 -28.80 -7.64 -11.87
C ARG A 112 -29.26 -6.31 -11.30
N GLN A 113 -30.47 -6.21 -10.76
CA GLN A 113 -30.96 -4.96 -10.13
C GLN A 113 -30.18 -4.59 -8.85
N ILE A 114 -29.71 -5.59 -8.12
CA ILE A 114 -28.92 -5.36 -6.90
C ILE A 114 -27.49 -4.88 -7.25
N ARG A 115 -26.84 -5.51 -8.24
CA ARG A 115 -25.50 -5.15 -8.70
C ARG A 115 -25.51 -3.78 -9.40
N GLY A 116 -24.77 -2.80 -8.88
CA GLY A 116 -24.68 -1.46 -9.48
C GLY A 116 -25.90 -0.57 -9.22
N GLY A 117 -26.98 -1.13 -8.67
CA GLY A 117 -28.14 -0.41 -8.15
C GLY A 117 -28.07 -0.27 -6.63
N ASP A 118 -28.54 -1.30 -5.91
CA ASP A 118 -28.59 -1.33 -4.44
C ASP A 118 -27.19 -1.49 -3.79
N ILE A 119 -26.24 -2.15 -4.47
CA ILE A 119 -24.87 -2.38 -4.01
C ILE A 119 -23.88 -1.94 -5.08
N GLY A 120 -23.03 -0.96 -4.75
CA GLY A 120 -21.93 -0.49 -5.59
C GLY A 120 -20.61 -1.17 -5.22
N MET A 121 -19.70 -1.33 -6.18
CA MET A 121 -18.36 -1.87 -5.92
C MET A 121 -17.26 -1.06 -6.58
N VAL A 122 -16.24 -0.73 -5.79
CA VAL A 122 -14.94 -0.21 -6.24
C VAL A 122 -13.96 -1.38 -6.16
N PHE A 123 -13.41 -1.80 -7.30
CA PHE A 123 -12.44 -2.89 -7.38
C PHE A 123 -11.00 -2.37 -7.15
N GLN A 124 -10.12 -3.28 -6.73
CA GLN A 124 -8.73 -3.02 -6.30
C GLN A 124 -7.83 -2.24 -7.28
N GLU A 125 -7.99 -2.42 -8.59
CA GLU A 125 -7.15 -1.74 -9.59
C GLU A 125 -7.99 -1.00 -10.63
N PRO A 126 -8.08 0.34 -10.58
CA PRO A 126 -8.93 1.11 -11.49
C PRO A 126 -8.59 0.89 -12.97
N MET A 127 -7.31 0.85 -13.32
CA MET A 127 -6.88 0.71 -14.71
C MET A 127 -7.16 -0.68 -15.29
N ALA A 128 -7.17 -1.72 -14.45
CA ALA A 128 -7.55 -3.07 -14.87
C ALA A 128 -9.07 -3.23 -14.95
N SER A 129 -9.81 -2.46 -14.17
CA SER A 129 -11.27 -2.57 -14.05
C SER A 129 -12.03 -1.70 -15.05
N LEU A 130 -11.52 -0.51 -15.36
CA LEU A 130 -12.07 0.36 -16.39
C LEU A 130 -11.70 -0.18 -17.77
N SER A 131 -12.68 -0.25 -18.67
CA SER A 131 -12.41 -0.68 -20.03
C SER A 131 -11.63 0.40 -20.78
N PRO A 132 -10.43 0.09 -21.31
CA PRO A 132 -9.64 1.06 -22.08
C PRO A 132 -10.23 1.35 -23.46
N LEU A 133 -11.24 0.59 -23.88
CA LEU A 133 -11.90 0.72 -25.18
C LEU A 133 -13.05 1.74 -25.18
N TYR A 134 -13.56 2.10 -24.01
CA TYR A 134 -14.68 3.02 -23.86
C TYR A 134 -14.25 4.30 -23.14
N THR A 135 -14.95 5.39 -23.42
CA THR A 135 -14.74 6.64 -22.67
C THR A 135 -15.28 6.51 -21.26
N VAL A 136 -14.82 7.38 -20.37
CA VAL A 136 -15.32 7.51 -19.00
C VAL A 136 -16.83 7.72 -18.98
N GLY A 137 -17.33 8.62 -19.83
CA GLY A 137 -18.74 8.93 -19.91
C GLY A 137 -19.59 7.77 -20.39
N ALA A 138 -19.10 6.98 -21.36
CA ALA A 138 -19.82 5.81 -21.84
C ALA A 138 -20.05 4.78 -20.72
N GLN A 139 -19.01 4.49 -19.93
CA GLN A 139 -19.08 3.53 -18.82
C GLN A 139 -19.96 4.04 -17.68
N LEU A 140 -19.87 5.33 -17.33
CA LEU A 140 -20.68 5.92 -16.26
C LEU A 140 -22.16 6.04 -16.64
N MET A 141 -22.46 6.51 -17.85
CA MET A 141 -23.84 6.69 -18.32
C MET A 141 -24.54 5.35 -18.57
N GLU A 142 -23.81 4.29 -18.91
CA GLU A 142 -24.35 2.93 -19.06
C GLU A 142 -25.01 2.47 -17.75
N VAL A 143 -24.30 2.56 -16.63
CA VAL A 143 -24.83 2.14 -15.32
C VAL A 143 -26.07 2.96 -14.94
N ILE A 144 -26.02 4.28 -15.11
CA ILE A 144 -27.17 5.15 -14.83
C ILE A 144 -28.39 4.71 -15.63
N ARG A 145 -28.25 4.49 -16.94
CA ARG A 145 -29.36 4.13 -17.83
C ARG A 145 -29.87 2.70 -17.64
N LEU A 146 -29.04 1.80 -17.12
CA LEU A 146 -29.45 0.42 -16.83
C LEU A 146 -30.34 0.33 -15.58
N HIS A 147 -30.12 1.22 -14.59
CA HIS A 147 -30.80 1.17 -13.30
C HIS A 147 -31.84 2.27 -13.10
N GLN A 148 -31.82 3.32 -13.91
CA GLN A 148 -32.67 4.49 -13.76
C GLN A 148 -33.37 4.79 -15.06
N ASP A 149 -34.66 5.12 -14.97
CA ASP A 149 -35.48 5.53 -16.12
C ASP A 149 -35.17 6.99 -16.47
N VAL A 150 -34.10 7.19 -17.25
CA VAL A 150 -33.62 8.51 -17.66
C VAL A 150 -33.22 8.53 -19.13
N THR A 151 -33.34 9.70 -19.74
CA THR A 151 -32.85 9.96 -21.09
C THR A 151 -31.32 10.03 -21.14
N GLU A 152 -30.74 9.99 -22.34
CA GLU A 152 -29.29 10.10 -22.52
C GLU A 152 -28.74 11.46 -22.05
N ASP A 153 -29.49 12.54 -22.29
CA ASP A 153 -29.10 13.89 -21.86
C ASP A 153 -29.15 14.03 -20.33
N GLU A 154 -30.17 13.50 -19.67
CA GLU A 154 -30.26 13.46 -18.21
C GLU A 154 -29.16 12.58 -17.59
N ALA A 155 -28.86 11.43 -18.20
CA ALA A 155 -27.77 10.58 -17.76
C ALA A 155 -26.41 11.30 -17.89
N ARG A 156 -26.22 12.08 -18.96
CA ARG A 156 -25.01 12.88 -19.15
C ARG A 156 -24.89 13.97 -18.09
N GLU A 157 -25.97 14.69 -17.80
CA GLU A 157 -25.98 15.74 -16.76
C GLU A 157 -25.64 15.16 -15.38
N ARG A 158 -26.27 14.03 -15.01
CA ARG A 158 -25.95 13.31 -13.76
C ARG A 158 -24.51 12.83 -13.73
N ALA A 159 -24.00 12.31 -14.85
CA ALA A 159 -22.62 11.86 -14.96
C ALA A 159 -21.63 13.02 -14.75
N VAL A 160 -21.90 14.22 -15.27
CA VAL A 160 -21.08 15.42 -14.99
C VAL A 160 -21.13 15.75 -13.51
N GLY A 161 -22.32 15.85 -12.91
CA GLY A 161 -22.47 16.17 -11.50
C GLY A 161 -21.76 15.17 -10.58
N LEU A 162 -21.82 13.87 -10.89
CA LEU A 162 -21.09 12.83 -10.15
C LEU A 162 -19.58 12.99 -10.28
N LEU A 163 -19.07 13.24 -11.49
CA LEU A 163 -17.64 13.50 -11.71
C LEU A 163 -17.17 14.76 -10.96
N GLU A 164 -17.98 15.82 -10.94
CA GLU A 164 -17.70 17.02 -10.13
C GLU A 164 -17.68 16.68 -8.63
N ARG A 165 -18.63 15.87 -8.16
CA ARG A 165 -18.74 15.46 -6.76
C ARG A 165 -17.54 14.64 -6.29
N VAL A 166 -17.04 13.74 -7.13
CA VAL A 166 -15.80 13.00 -6.82
C VAL A 166 -14.54 13.82 -7.09
N GLY A 167 -14.65 15.12 -7.41
CA GLY A 167 -13.52 16.03 -7.59
C GLY A 167 -12.73 15.81 -8.87
N ILE A 168 -13.37 15.43 -9.98
CA ILE A 168 -12.73 15.37 -11.29
C ILE A 168 -12.76 16.77 -11.93
N PRO A 169 -11.59 17.39 -12.22
CA PRO A 169 -11.54 18.71 -12.83
C PRO A 169 -12.03 18.65 -14.28
N ASN A 170 -12.71 19.72 -14.71
CA ASN A 170 -13.31 19.81 -16.05
C ASN A 170 -14.16 18.58 -16.39
N ALA A 171 -14.97 18.10 -15.44
CA ALA A 171 -15.79 16.88 -15.52
C ALA A 171 -16.49 16.69 -16.87
N ALA A 172 -17.15 17.74 -17.39
CA ALA A 172 -17.82 17.71 -18.68
C ALA A 172 -16.90 17.33 -19.87
N ALA A 173 -15.66 17.82 -19.86
CA ALA A 173 -14.65 17.44 -20.86
C ALA A 173 -14.11 16.03 -20.60
N ARG A 174 -13.95 15.64 -19.33
CA ARG A 174 -13.41 14.34 -18.93
C ARG A 174 -14.32 13.15 -19.25
N LEU A 175 -15.62 13.37 -19.44
CA LEU A 175 -16.52 12.33 -19.99
C LEU A 175 -16.03 11.77 -21.35
N GLY A 176 -15.39 12.61 -22.18
CA GLY A 176 -14.83 12.19 -23.46
C GLY A 176 -13.43 11.56 -23.36
N SER A 177 -12.82 11.52 -22.18
CA SER A 177 -11.51 10.94 -21.98
C SER A 177 -11.58 9.41 -21.86
N TYR A 178 -10.50 8.75 -22.24
CA TYR A 178 -10.30 7.32 -21.99
C TYR A 178 -9.51 7.11 -20.69
N PRO A 179 -9.64 5.94 -20.03
CA PRO A 179 -8.94 5.67 -18.76
C PRO A 179 -7.42 5.88 -18.83
N PHE A 180 -6.76 5.47 -19.92
CA PHE A 180 -5.31 5.64 -20.09
C PHE A 180 -4.85 7.10 -20.29
N GLN A 181 -5.79 8.05 -20.41
CA GLN A 181 -5.52 9.49 -20.50
C GLN A 181 -5.66 10.19 -19.13
N LEU A 182 -6.03 9.44 -18.09
CA LEU A 182 -6.23 9.93 -16.73
C LEU A 182 -5.09 9.46 -15.82
N SER A 183 -4.88 10.18 -14.71
CA SER A 183 -3.98 9.72 -13.64
C SER A 183 -4.63 8.56 -12.87
N GLY A 184 -3.83 7.78 -12.12
CA GLY A 184 -4.34 6.69 -11.28
C GLY A 184 -5.42 7.16 -10.29
N GLY A 185 -5.19 8.30 -9.61
CA GLY A 185 -6.18 8.89 -8.70
C GLY A 185 -7.45 9.38 -9.41
N MET A 186 -7.36 9.87 -10.65
CA MET A 186 -8.54 10.21 -11.44
C MET A 186 -9.31 8.96 -11.87
N CYS A 187 -8.62 7.89 -12.29
CA CYS A 187 -9.26 6.61 -12.57
C CYS A 187 -9.99 6.06 -11.32
N GLN A 188 -9.37 6.17 -10.14
CA GLN A 188 -10.00 5.80 -8.86
C GLN A 188 -11.28 6.61 -8.61
N ARG A 189 -11.23 7.93 -8.75
CA ARG A 189 -12.40 8.82 -8.58
C ARG A 189 -13.51 8.51 -9.59
N VAL A 190 -13.17 8.27 -10.85
CA VAL A 190 -14.13 7.83 -11.88
C VAL A 190 -14.79 6.51 -11.47
N MET A 191 -14.02 5.56 -10.95
CA MET A 191 -14.55 4.28 -10.50
C MET A 191 -15.50 4.44 -9.30
N ILE A 192 -15.17 5.32 -8.36
CA ILE A 192 -16.06 5.70 -7.25
C ILE A 192 -17.35 6.32 -7.79
N ALA A 193 -17.27 7.22 -8.78
CA ALA A 193 -18.45 7.82 -9.41
C ALA A 193 -19.35 6.77 -10.07
N ILE A 194 -18.78 5.77 -10.74
CA ILE A 194 -19.52 4.65 -11.33
C ILE A 194 -20.18 3.82 -10.23
N ALA A 195 -19.47 3.48 -9.16
CA ALA A 195 -20.02 2.69 -8.07
C ALA A 195 -21.17 3.40 -7.32
N LEU A 196 -21.16 4.74 -7.30
CA LEU A 196 -22.14 5.57 -6.61
C LEU A 196 -23.27 6.07 -7.50
N SER A 197 -23.23 5.81 -8.81
CA SER A 197 -24.12 6.46 -9.77
C SER A 197 -25.61 6.21 -9.52
N CYS A 198 -25.93 5.18 -8.75
CA CYS A 198 -27.28 4.75 -8.40
C CYS A 198 -27.62 4.91 -6.91
N ASN A 199 -26.82 5.66 -6.14
CA ASN A 199 -27.03 5.90 -4.70
C ASN A 199 -27.17 4.57 -3.91
N PRO A 200 -26.16 3.69 -3.94
CA PRO A 200 -26.26 2.37 -3.34
C PRO A 200 -26.41 2.44 -1.82
N ALA A 201 -27.14 1.48 -1.25
CA ALA A 201 -27.25 1.33 0.20
C ALA A 201 -25.95 0.77 0.84
N LEU A 202 -25.18 0.01 0.04
CA LEU A 202 -23.88 -0.53 0.43
C LEU A 202 -22.84 -0.26 -0.66
N LEU A 203 -21.73 0.36 -0.28
CA LEU A 203 -20.53 0.46 -1.10
C LEU A 203 -19.50 -0.58 -0.64
N ILE A 204 -19.11 -1.49 -1.52
CA ILE A 204 -17.97 -2.38 -1.32
C ILE A 204 -16.74 -1.70 -1.90
N ALA A 205 -15.75 -1.38 -1.06
CA ALA A 205 -14.51 -0.77 -1.47
C ALA A 205 -13.37 -1.78 -1.26
N ASP A 206 -12.98 -2.48 -2.34
CA ASP A 206 -11.92 -3.48 -2.29
C ASP A 206 -10.56 -2.83 -2.54
N GLU A 207 -9.78 -2.57 -1.48
CA GLU A 207 -8.46 -1.94 -1.56
C GLU A 207 -8.42 -0.63 -2.39
N PRO A 208 -9.34 0.34 -2.13
CA PRO A 208 -9.57 1.50 -3.01
C PRO A 208 -8.43 2.53 -2.97
N THR A 209 -7.46 2.37 -2.09
CA THR A 209 -6.33 3.28 -1.92
C THR A 209 -4.99 2.63 -2.22
N THR A 210 -4.98 1.34 -2.60
CA THR A 210 -3.75 0.63 -2.97
C THR A 210 -3.11 1.29 -4.20
N ALA A 211 -1.77 1.40 -4.20
CA ALA A 211 -0.97 2.00 -5.26
C ALA A 211 -1.21 3.51 -5.52
N LEU A 212 -1.83 4.22 -4.56
CA LEU A 212 -1.90 5.68 -4.54
C LEU A 212 -0.84 6.24 -3.58
N ASP A 213 -0.38 7.47 -3.82
CA ASP A 213 0.47 8.17 -2.86
C ASP A 213 -0.34 8.57 -1.61
N VAL A 214 0.36 8.85 -0.50
CA VAL A 214 -0.25 9.15 0.81
C VAL A 214 -1.24 10.31 0.77
N THR A 215 -0.99 11.34 -0.05
CA THR A 215 -1.90 12.50 -0.15
C THR A 215 -3.17 12.15 -0.91
N THR A 216 -3.04 11.44 -2.03
CA THR A 216 -4.19 10.97 -2.80
C THR A 216 -5.01 9.98 -1.99
N GLN A 217 -4.36 9.07 -1.26
CA GLN A 217 -5.01 8.14 -0.34
C GLN A 217 -5.85 8.89 0.70
N ALA A 218 -5.24 9.80 1.47
CA ALA A 218 -5.92 10.59 2.50
C ALA A 218 -7.19 11.26 1.94
N ARG A 219 -7.07 11.87 0.76
CA ARG A 219 -8.19 12.54 0.08
C ARG A 219 -9.29 11.59 -0.38
N ILE A 220 -8.96 10.38 -0.83
CA ILE A 220 -9.96 9.36 -1.17
C ILE A 220 -10.70 8.90 0.08
N LEU A 221 -10.02 8.77 1.23
CA LEU A 221 -10.68 8.43 2.49
C LEU A 221 -11.64 9.55 2.94
N ASP A 222 -11.21 10.81 2.86
CA ASP A 222 -12.05 11.96 3.19
C ASP A 222 -13.28 12.03 2.27
N LEU A 223 -13.08 11.86 0.95
CA LEU A 223 -14.16 11.78 -0.03
C LEU A 223 -15.16 10.67 0.31
N LEU A 224 -14.69 9.46 0.63
CA LEU A 224 -15.57 8.35 0.98
C LEU A 224 -16.38 8.62 2.25
N ARG A 225 -15.79 9.28 3.27
CA ARG A 225 -16.54 9.69 4.48
C ARG A 225 -17.59 10.75 4.17
N GLU A 226 -17.25 11.77 3.38
CA GLU A 226 -18.18 12.82 2.98
C GLU A 226 -19.38 12.23 2.21
N LEU A 227 -19.10 11.32 1.27
CA LEU A 227 -20.14 10.62 0.51
C LEU A 227 -20.95 9.67 1.40
N GLN A 228 -20.33 8.97 2.35
CA GLN A 228 -21.05 8.14 3.32
C GLN A 228 -22.09 8.95 4.10
N ALA A 229 -21.67 10.10 4.63
CA ALA A 229 -22.54 10.98 5.42
C ALA A 229 -23.66 11.59 4.57
N GLU A 230 -23.37 11.95 3.32
CA GLU A 230 -24.35 12.52 2.39
C GLU A 230 -25.40 11.51 1.93
N PHE A 231 -24.97 10.32 1.50
CA PHE A 231 -25.87 9.29 0.95
C PHE A 231 -26.49 8.39 2.03
N GLY A 232 -25.97 8.42 3.26
CA GLY A 232 -26.39 7.53 4.34
C GLY A 232 -26.08 6.05 4.07
N MET A 233 -25.14 5.77 3.17
CA MET A 233 -24.76 4.42 2.76
C MET A 233 -23.87 3.74 3.82
N ALA A 234 -23.89 2.42 3.86
CA ALA A 234 -22.86 1.66 4.56
C ALA A 234 -21.64 1.42 3.66
N ILE A 235 -20.46 1.28 4.26
CA ILE A 235 -19.24 0.94 3.54
C ILE A 235 -18.68 -0.37 4.07
N LEU A 236 -18.46 -1.34 3.18
CA LEU A 236 -17.58 -2.48 3.44
C LEU A 236 -16.21 -2.15 2.86
N PHE A 237 -15.27 -1.75 3.73
CA PHE A 237 -13.95 -1.27 3.33
C PHE A 237 -12.90 -2.37 3.53
N ILE A 238 -12.33 -2.88 2.45
CA ILE A 238 -11.30 -3.91 2.50
C ILE A 238 -9.93 -3.24 2.35
N THR A 239 -9.02 -3.54 3.28
CA THR A 239 -7.64 -3.06 3.21
C THR A 239 -6.71 -3.99 3.96
N HIS A 240 -5.42 -3.91 3.65
CA HIS A 240 -4.36 -4.53 4.44
C HIS A 240 -3.66 -3.52 5.37
N ASP A 241 -3.96 -2.22 5.25
CA ASP A 241 -3.35 -1.14 6.02
C ASP A 241 -4.19 -0.77 7.24
N LEU A 242 -3.68 -1.08 8.43
CA LEU A 242 -4.34 -0.79 9.71
C LEU A 242 -4.29 0.72 10.07
N GLY A 243 -3.35 1.50 9.54
CA GLY A 243 -3.37 2.96 9.70
C GLY A 243 -4.59 3.58 9.02
N VAL A 244 -4.93 3.10 7.81
CA VAL A 244 -6.17 3.49 7.11
C VAL A 244 -7.42 3.05 7.88
N VAL A 245 -7.39 1.86 8.49
CA VAL A 245 -8.51 1.31 9.28
C VAL A 245 -8.82 2.21 10.47
N ALA A 246 -7.80 2.64 11.21
CA ALA A 246 -7.95 3.58 12.33
C ALA A 246 -8.65 4.89 11.91
N GLU A 247 -8.50 5.29 10.65
CA GLU A 247 -9.04 6.53 10.11
C GLU A 247 -10.48 6.43 9.62
N ILE A 248 -10.92 5.27 9.11
CA ILE A 248 -12.22 5.16 8.41
C ILE A 248 -13.21 4.19 9.06
N ALA A 249 -12.73 3.22 9.83
CA ALA A 249 -13.57 2.15 10.36
C ALA A 249 -14.40 2.60 11.56
N ASP A 250 -15.59 2.02 11.70
CA ASP A 250 -16.34 2.01 12.96
C ASP A 250 -16.24 0.62 13.61
N GLU A 251 -16.36 -0.44 12.81
CA GLU A 251 -16.16 -1.83 13.21
C GLU A 251 -15.08 -2.48 12.32
N VAL A 252 -14.34 -3.44 12.87
CA VAL A 252 -13.26 -4.14 12.16
C VAL A 252 -13.42 -5.65 12.30
N THR A 253 -13.28 -6.38 11.19
CA THR A 253 -13.14 -7.84 11.15
C THR A 253 -11.76 -8.21 10.61
N VAL A 254 -10.99 -8.93 11.43
CA VAL A 254 -9.67 -9.45 11.07
C VAL A 254 -9.82 -10.86 10.50
N MET A 255 -9.29 -11.08 9.29
CA MET A 255 -9.29 -12.35 8.58
C MET A 255 -7.90 -12.99 8.52
N TYR A 256 -7.87 -14.32 8.70
CA TYR A 256 -6.69 -15.14 8.51
C TYR A 256 -7.04 -16.49 7.90
N LEU A 257 -6.36 -16.84 6.79
CA LEU A 257 -6.57 -18.09 6.02
C LEU A 257 -8.05 -18.44 5.80
N GLY A 258 -8.86 -17.49 5.33
CA GLY A 258 -10.26 -17.71 4.97
C GLY A 258 -11.22 -17.78 6.16
N LYS A 259 -10.79 -17.37 7.36
CA LYS A 259 -11.64 -17.31 8.56
C LYS A 259 -11.59 -15.93 9.21
N SER A 260 -12.71 -15.51 9.80
CA SER A 260 -12.71 -14.36 10.74
C SER A 260 -12.14 -14.81 12.08
N VAL A 261 -11.08 -14.14 12.53
CA VAL A 261 -10.37 -14.51 13.77
C VAL A 261 -10.64 -13.54 14.92
N GLU A 262 -10.99 -12.29 14.61
CA GLU A 262 -11.33 -11.26 15.59
C GLU A 262 -12.29 -10.23 14.95
N GLN A 263 -13.28 -9.75 15.70
CA GLN A 263 -14.23 -8.71 15.30
C GLN A 263 -14.47 -7.80 16.50
N ALA A 264 -14.37 -6.49 16.34
CA ALA A 264 -14.61 -5.53 17.41
C ALA A 264 -14.85 -4.12 16.84
N PRO A 265 -15.41 -3.19 17.64
CA PRO A 265 -15.30 -1.76 17.37
C PRO A 265 -13.83 -1.35 17.22
N VAL A 266 -13.56 -0.39 16.34
CA VAL A 266 -12.19 0.03 16.01
C VAL A 266 -11.39 0.45 17.25
N ASP A 267 -11.99 1.22 18.16
CA ASP A 267 -11.33 1.69 19.38
C ASP A 267 -10.91 0.53 20.30
N GLU A 268 -11.75 -0.49 20.41
CA GLU A 268 -11.47 -1.63 21.27
C GLU A 268 -10.42 -2.55 20.65
N LEU A 269 -10.48 -2.78 19.34
CA LEU A 269 -9.51 -3.60 18.62
C LEU A 269 -8.09 -3.04 18.75
N PHE A 270 -7.92 -1.72 18.60
CA PHE A 270 -6.61 -1.06 18.67
C PHE A 270 -6.10 -0.96 20.11
N ARG A 271 -6.99 -0.71 21.08
CA ARG A 271 -6.62 -0.59 22.50
C ARG A 271 -6.30 -1.94 23.14
N ALA A 272 -7.09 -2.96 22.84
CA ALA A 272 -7.09 -4.23 23.57
C ALA A 272 -7.25 -5.46 22.66
N PRO A 273 -6.41 -5.62 21.61
CA PRO A 273 -6.51 -6.75 20.70
C PRO A 273 -6.38 -8.08 21.45
N LYS A 274 -7.30 -9.01 21.23
CA LYS A 274 -7.35 -10.33 21.88
C LYS A 274 -6.59 -11.36 21.07
N HIS A 275 -6.71 -11.39 19.75
CA HIS A 275 -6.07 -12.45 18.96
C HIS A 275 -4.57 -12.15 18.73
N PRO A 276 -3.66 -13.13 18.95
CA PRO A 276 -2.21 -12.93 18.77
C PRO A 276 -1.80 -12.44 17.37
N TYR A 277 -2.52 -12.86 16.34
CA TYR A 277 -2.34 -12.36 14.96
C TYR A 277 -2.62 -10.86 14.84
N THR A 278 -3.75 -10.37 15.38
CA THR A 278 -4.12 -8.95 15.35
C THR A 278 -3.10 -8.09 16.08
N ARG A 279 -2.61 -8.56 17.24
CA ARG A 279 -1.49 -7.93 17.95
C ARG A 279 -0.25 -7.80 17.08
N ALA A 280 0.14 -8.90 16.45
CA ALA A 280 1.34 -8.92 15.61
C ALA A 280 1.20 -8.03 14.38
N LEU A 281 0.00 -7.93 13.78
CA LEU A 281 -0.27 -7.00 12.70
C LEU A 281 -0.14 -5.54 13.14
N LEU A 282 -0.77 -5.16 14.27
CA LEU A 282 -0.69 -3.80 14.82
C LEU A 282 0.75 -3.41 15.16
N GLN A 283 1.52 -4.32 15.74
CA GLN A 283 2.93 -4.09 16.08
C GLN A 283 3.87 -4.04 14.87
N SER A 284 3.43 -4.51 13.70
CA SER A 284 4.22 -4.45 12.45
C SER A 284 4.11 -3.09 11.75
N ILE A 285 3.23 -2.20 12.22
CA ILE A 285 3.06 -0.86 11.66
C ILE A 285 4.23 0.03 12.12
N PRO A 286 4.86 0.80 11.23
CA PRO A 286 5.79 1.84 11.64
C PRO A 286 5.03 2.96 12.37
N ASP A 287 5.12 3.01 13.70
CA ASP A 287 4.30 3.91 14.52
C ASP A 287 4.77 5.39 14.53
N GLY A 288 5.79 5.76 13.73
CA GLY A 288 6.39 7.11 13.71
C GLY A 288 6.88 7.62 15.08
N ARG A 289 7.09 6.71 16.04
CA ARG A 289 7.51 7.07 17.40
C ARG A 289 9.02 7.31 17.40
N PRO A 290 9.51 8.46 17.91
CA PRO A 290 10.91 8.89 17.77
C PRO A 290 11.94 7.94 18.42
N ASN A 291 11.51 7.03 19.29
CA ASN A 291 12.40 6.15 20.07
C ASN A 291 12.64 4.75 19.46
N ARG A 292 12.28 4.53 18.18
CA ARG A 292 12.43 3.22 17.50
C ARG A 292 13.33 3.24 16.25
N GLN A 293 13.96 4.37 15.94
CA GLN A 293 14.94 4.41 14.83
C GLN A 293 16.08 3.42 15.11
N GLY A 294 16.19 2.40 14.26
CA GLY A 294 17.23 1.37 14.38
C GLY A 294 16.92 0.12 15.16
N GLN A 295 15.68 -0.04 15.62
CA GLN A 295 15.23 -1.34 16.12
C GLN A 295 14.52 -2.11 15.02
N PRO A 296 14.73 -3.43 14.87
CA PRO A 296 13.97 -4.23 13.92
C PRO A 296 12.47 -4.07 14.17
N LEU A 297 11.70 -3.88 13.10
CA LEU A 297 10.24 -3.86 13.21
C LEU A 297 9.76 -5.23 13.69
N PRO A 298 8.84 -5.30 14.67
CA PRO A 298 8.14 -6.53 14.99
C PRO A 298 7.50 -7.10 13.73
N THR A 299 7.59 -8.41 13.52
CA THR A 299 6.99 -9.06 12.34
C THR A 299 6.17 -10.27 12.73
N VAL A 300 5.16 -10.57 11.93
CA VAL A 300 4.45 -11.85 12.01
C VAL A 300 5.40 -12.96 11.52
N ALA A 301 5.71 -13.93 12.37
CA ALA A 301 6.69 -14.97 12.07
C ALA A 301 6.32 -15.80 10.84
N GLY A 302 7.31 -16.10 9.99
CA GLY A 302 7.15 -16.97 8.82
C GLY A 302 6.22 -16.42 7.73
N MET A 303 5.89 -17.29 6.77
CA MET A 303 5.01 -16.98 5.64
C MET A 303 3.58 -17.48 5.88
N VAL A 304 2.59 -16.80 5.30
CA VAL A 304 1.20 -17.28 5.25
C VAL A 304 1.17 -18.67 4.58
N PRO A 305 0.66 -19.72 5.26
CA PRO A 305 0.51 -21.03 4.63
C PRO A 305 -0.38 -20.94 3.38
N SER A 306 -0.15 -21.81 2.40
CA SER A 306 -1.09 -21.91 1.28
C SER A 306 -2.49 -22.29 1.81
N PRO A 307 -3.58 -21.65 1.32
CA PRO A 307 -4.94 -22.07 1.65
C PRO A 307 -5.24 -23.54 1.34
N ARG A 308 -4.46 -24.17 0.44
CA ARG A 308 -4.54 -25.62 0.16
C ARG A 308 -4.02 -26.48 1.31
N ASN A 309 -3.00 -26.00 2.03
CA ASN A 309 -2.31 -26.72 3.10
C ASN A 309 -2.64 -26.10 4.46
N ARG A 310 -3.94 -25.95 4.75
CA ARG A 310 -4.37 -25.33 5.99
C ARG A 310 -4.00 -26.20 7.21
N PRO A 311 -3.41 -25.62 8.26
CA PRO A 311 -3.13 -26.36 9.50
C PRO A 311 -4.41 -26.94 10.12
N THR A 312 -4.29 -28.12 10.73
CA THR A 312 -5.30 -28.66 11.65
C THR A 312 -5.40 -27.83 12.93
N GLY A 313 -6.58 -27.82 13.56
CA GLY A 313 -6.86 -27.06 14.77
C GLY A 313 -6.96 -25.54 14.52
N CYS A 314 -6.19 -24.76 15.27
CA CYS A 314 -6.04 -23.32 15.09
C CYS A 314 -5.26 -23.01 13.81
N THR A 315 -5.87 -22.21 12.91
CA THR A 315 -5.29 -21.86 11.61
C THR A 315 -3.98 -21.08 11.75
N PHE A 316 -3.85 -20.24 12.77
CA PHE A 316 -2.67 -19.38 13.00
C PHE A 316 -1.53 -20.07 13.78
N ARG A 317 -1.71 -21.32 14.26
CA ARG A 317 -0.76 -21.97 15.19
C ARG A 317 0.68 -22.02 14.72
N THR A 318 0.93 -22.12 13.41
CA THR A 318 2.28 -22.26 12.85
C THR A 318 3.09 -20.97 12.91
N ARG A 319 2.42 -19.84 13.18
CA ARG A 319 2.99 -18.49 13.24
C ARG A 319 2.67 -17.77 14.55
N CYS A 320 1.91 -18.43 15.44
CA CYS A 320 1.51 -17.89 16.73
C CYS A 320 2.61 -18.14 17.75
N SER A 321 3.16 -17.07 18.34
CA SER A 321 4.14 -17.17 19.43
C SER A 321 3.55 -17.70 20.74
N SER A 322 2.23 -17.67 20.87
CA SER A 322 1.47 -18.19 22.02
C SER A 322 0.76 -19.51 21.69
N ALA A 323 1.21 -20.26 20.67
CA ALA A 323 0.60 -21.54 20.32
C ALA A 323 0.77 -22.56 21.48
N MET A 324 -0.32 -23.20 21.88
CA MET A 324 -0.33 -24.24 22.92
C MET A 324 -0.26 -25.63 22.28
N PRO A 325 0.86 -26.36 22.40
CA PRO A 325 0.97 -27.72 21.86
C PRO A 325 -0.03 -28.67 22.52
N GLY A 326 -0.61 -29.58 21.75
CA GLY A 326 -1.66 -30.51 22.16
C GLY A 326 -3.08 -29.95 22.05
N ILE A 327 -3.25 -28.62 22.04
CA ILE A 327 -4.56 -27.95 21.94
C ILE A 327 -4.69 -27.28 20.58
N CYS A 328 -3.81 -26.32 20.29
CA CYS A 328 -3.90 -25.51 19.07
C CYS A 328 -3.68 -26.31 17.78
N ASP A 329 -3.03 -27.47 17.83
CA ASP A 329 -2.80 -28.37 16.70
C ASP A 329 -3.94 -29.35 16.41
N GLN A 330 -4.83 -29.54 17.37
CA GLN A 330 -5.91 -30.55 17.30
C GLN A 330 -7.29 -29.90 17.25
N GLU A 331 -7.49 -28.82 18.00
CA GLU A 331 -8.81 -28.22 18.21
C GLU A 331 -8.96 -26.88 17.51
N VAL A 332 -10.13 -26.66 16.89
CA VAL A 332 -10.49 -25.36 16.32
C VAL A 332 -10.92 -24.44 17.46
N PRO A 333 -10.35 -23.22 17.60
CA PRO A 333 -10.69 -22.33 18.69
C PRO A 333 -12.16 -21.90 18.64
N PRO A 334 -12.88 -21.95 19.77
CA PRO A 334 -14.26 -21.48 19.84
C PRO A 334 -14.32 -19.95 19.70
N ALA A 335 -15.48 -19.45 19.29
CA ALA A 335 -15.73 -18.01 19.29
C ALA A 335 -16.01 -17.55 20.73
N SER A 336 -15.16 -16.66 21.26
CA SER A 336 -15.26 -16.12 22.61
C SER A 336 -15.68 -14.65 22.53
N MET A 337 -16.74 -14.28 23.25
CA MET A 337 -17.24 -12.91 23.32
C MET A 337 -16.63 -12.20 24.53
N PHE A 338 -16.07 -11.01 24.31
CA PHE A 338 -15.55 -10.09 25.30
C PHE A 338 -16.43 -8.84 25.26
N GLY A 339 -16.91 -8.39 26.43
CA GLY A 339 -17.89 -7.29 26.45
C GLY A 339 -19.14 -7.63 25.65
N ASN A 340 -19.66 -6.67 24.89
CA ASN A 340 -20.90 -6.81 24.13
C ASN A 340 -20.70 -7.02 22.62
N ASP A 341 -19.53 -6.66 22.10
CA ASP A 341 -19.27 -6.47 20.67
C ASP A 341 -17.85 -6.84 20.22
N HIS A 342 -17.05 -7.48 21.09
CA HIS A 342 -15.72 -7.96 20.75
C HIS A 342 -15.65 -9.49 20.73
N LEU A 343 -15.55 -10.07 19.55
CA LEU A 343 -15.44 -11.50 19.31
C LEU A 343 -14.00 -11.88 18.95
N ALA A 344 -13.43 -12.92 19.57
CA ALA A 344 -12.17 -13.50 19.10
C ALA A 344 -12.18 -15.03 19.14
N ARG A 345 -11.47 -15.67 18.20
CA ARG A 345 -11.33 -17.13 18.11
C ARG A 345 -9.92 -17.55 18.54
N CYS A 346 -9.70 -17.65 19.86
CA CYS A 346 -8.40 -18.06 20.41
C CYS A 346 -8.55 -18.91 21.67
N HIS A 347 -7.82 -20.03 21.73
CA HIS A 347 -7.77 -20.91 22.91
C HIS A 347 -7.15 -20.26 24.15
N LEU A 348 -6.45 -19.12 24.01
CA LEU A 348 -5.91 -18.39 25.15
C LEU A 348 -6.99 -17.88 26.12
N TYR A 349 -8.23 -17.78 25.68
CA TYR A 349 -9.33 -17.20 26.45
C TYR A 349 -10.52 -18.14 26.66
N SER A 350 -10.40 -19.40 26.25
CA SER A 350 -11.48 -20.38 26.38
C SER A 350 -11.64 -20.95 27.82
N HIS A 351 -11.01 -20.33 28.83
CA HIS A 351 -11.06 -20.73 30.24
C HIS A 351 -11.60 -19.60 31.14
N GLU A 352 -12.22 -19.95 32.27
CA GLU A 352 -12.99 -19.04 33.15
C GLU A 352 -12.20 -17.83 33.71
N ASP A 353 -10.86 -17.84 33.63
CA ASP A 353 -9.96 -16.76 34.13
C ASP A 353 -9.42 -15.83 33.02
N ALA A 354 -10.23 -15.49 32.01
CA ALA A 354 -9.80 -14.79 30.80
C ALA A 354 -9.97 -13.26 30.80
N THR A 355 -9.58 -12.54 31.87
CA THR A 355 -9.68 -11.06 31.91
C THR A 355 -8.38 -10.33 31.57
N ALA A 356 -7.22 -10.98 31.71
CA ALA A 356 -5.94 -10.36 31.39
C ALA A 356 -5.59 -10.54 29.90
N ILE A 357 -5.10 -9.47 29.27
CA ILE A 357 -4.45 -9.52 27.96
C ILE A 357 -3.04 -10.08 28.21
N PRO A 358 -2.71 -11.33 27.82
CA PRO A 358 -1.37 -11.84 28.02
C PRO A 358 -0.38 -10.98 27.22
N GLU A 359 0.71 -10.56 27.88
CA GLU A 359 1.78 -9.82 27.23
C GLU A 359 2.37 -10.67 26.10
N PRO A 360 2.44 -10.14 24.87
CA PRO A 360 2.94 -10.91 23.76
C PRO A 360 4.45 -11.13 23.87
N THR A 361 4.90 -12.39 23.90
CA THR A 361 6.27 -12.73 23.51
C THR A 361 6.35 -12.67 21.98
N VAL A 362 6.70 -11.52 21.42
CA VAL A 362 6.97 -11.40 19.99
C VAL A 362 8.37 -11.95 19.72
N ALA A 363 8.49 -12.84 18.73
CA ALA A 363 9.82 -13.24 18.27
C ALA A 363 10.36 -12.12 17.37
N VAL A 364 11.32 -11.33 17.88
CA VAL A 364 12.20 -10.54 17.00
C VAL A 364 13.06 -11.57 16.27
N THR A 365 12.64 -11.96 15.07
CA THR A 365 13.41 -12.90 14.24
C THR A 365 14.48 -12.16 13.44
N SER A 366 15.34 -11.36 14.09
CA SER A 366 16.64 -11.04 13.50
C SER A 366 17.59 -12.18 13.88
N ARG A 367 18.31 -12.74 12.91
CA ARG A 367 19.29 -13.82 13.18
C ARG A 367 20.58 -13.34 13.83
N LEU A 368 20.70 -12.03 14.06
CA LEU A 368 21.88 -11.36 14.61
C LEU A 368 21.46 -10.53 15.82
N GLU A 369 22.26 -10.61 16.88
CA GLU A 369 22.13 -9.76 18.07
C GLU A 369 22.10 -8.29 17.63
N VAL A 370 21.07 -7.57 18.08
CA VAL A 370 20.88 -6.15 17.82
C VAL A 370 22.03 -5.39 18.47
N THR A 371 22.99 -4.94 17.67
CA THR A 371 23.79 -3.79 18.07
C THR A 371 22.89 -2.57 17.99
N GLU A 372 22.73 -1.84 19.11
CA GLU A 372 22.14 -0.51 19.07
C GLU A 372 22.73 0.26 17.89
N ARG A 373 21.88 0.91 17.08
CA ARG A 373 22.35 1.93 16.15
C ARG A 373 23.02 3.01 16.99
N THR A 374 24.32 2.88 17.25
CA THR A 374 25.17 4.05 17.27
C THR A 374 25.07 4.55 15.85
N ASN A 375 24.10 5.45 15.56
CA ASN A 375 24.26 6.34 14.43
C ASN A 375 25.71 6.78 14.53
N PRO A 376 26.59 6.41 13.58
CA PRO A 376 27.85 7.10 13.52
C PRO A 376 27.41 8.56 13.50
N THR A 377 27.92 9.37 14.44
CA THR A 377 28.04 10.79 14.13
C THR A 377 28.52 10.80 12.69
N PRO A 378 27.76 11.34 11.72
CA PRO A 378 28.21 11.30 10.35
C PRO A 378 29.54 12.01 10.41
N ASP A 379 30.62 11.24 10.31
CA ASP A 379 31.94 11.83 10.21
C ASP A 379 31.76 12.78 9.04
N GLU A 380 32.04 14.06 9.26
CA GLU A 380 32.09 15.04 8.18
C GLU A 380 33.10 14.60 7.09
N GLU A 381 33.84 13.51 7.34
CA GLU A 381 34.78 12.79 6.49
C GLU A 381 34.20 11.58 5.71
N ALA A 382 32.92 11.20 5.85
CA ALA A 382 32.35 10.11 5.06
C ALA A 382 32.37 10.46 3.56
N ALA A 383 33.10 9.68 2.76
CA ALA A 383 33.36 9.98 1.36
C ALA A 383 32.07 9.97 0.52
N THR A 384 31.94 10.96 -0.36
CA THR A 384 30.85 11.00 -1.36
C THR A 384 30.96 9.81 -2.31
N LEU A 385 29.90 9.01 -2.43
CA LEU A 385 29.81 7.93 -3.41
C LEU A 385 29.21 8.41 -4.73
N LEU A 386 28.14 9.21 -4.65
CA LEU A 386 27.41 9.72 -5.79
C LEU A 386 27.09 11.21 -5.61
N GLU A 387 27.38 12.00 -6.64
CA GLU A 387 26.99 13.40 -6.73
C GLU A 387 26.25 13.64 -8.05
N VAL A 388 25.04 14.21 -7.96
CA VAL A 388 24.20 14.59 -9.08
C VAL A 388 24.17 16.11 -9.15
N ARG A 389 24.47 16.68 -10.32
CA ARG A 389 24.56 18.14 -10.52
C ARG A 389 23.68 18.61 -11.67
N GLY A 390 22.71 19.48 -11.37
CA GLY A 390 21.83 20.10 -12.35
C GLY A 390 21.13 19.11 -13.28
N LEU A 391 20.84 17.90 -12.80
CA LEU A 391 20.36 16.82 -13.64
C LEU A 391 18.97 17.14 -14.18
N THR A 392 18.80 16.97 -15.47
CA THR A 392 17.57 17.33 -16.17
C THR A 392 17.16 16.20 -17.11
N LYS A 393 15.87 15.85 -17.09
CA LYS A 393 15.26 14.91 -18.01
C LYS A 393 13.89 15.41 -18.45
N HIS A 394 13.79 15.77 -19.72
CA HIS A 394 12.58 16.27 -20.34
C HIS A 394 12.06 15.31 -21.41
N TYR A 395 10.74 15.18 -21.52
CA TYR A 395 10.07 14.35 -22.52
C TYR A 395 9.18 15.21 -23.41
N PRO A 396 9.42 15.26 -24.74
CA PRO A 396 8.52 15.97 -25.65
C PRO A 396 7.17 15.24 -25.76
N LEU A 397 6.08 15.97 -25.59
CA LEU A 397 4.71 15.48 -25.82
C LEU A 397 4.29 15.72 -27.27
N GLY A 398 3.73 14.68 -27.89
CA GLY A 398 3.30 14.71 -29.28
C GLY A 398 4.47 14.81 -30.26
N GLY A 399 4.60 13.85 -31.17
CA GLY A 399 5.68 13.91 -32.16
C GLY A 399 5.91 12.58 -32.87
N GLY A 400 5.20 12.39 -33.99
CA GLY A 400 5.77 11.63 -35.11
C GLY A 400 6.60 12.56 -35.98
N MET A 401 7.33 12.02 -36.96
CA MET A 401 8.24 12.76 -37.85
C MET A 401 7.60 13.95 -38.61
N PHE A 402 6.26 14.09 -38.58
CA PHE A 402 5.49 15.14 -39.27
C PHE A 402 4.47 15.91 -38.40
N ARG A 403 4.46 15.75 -37.06
CA ARG A 403 3.50 16.47 -36.19
C ARG A 403 4.21 17.40 -35.20
N ARG A 404 3.70 18.63 -35.03
CA ARG A 404 4.21 19.60 -34.06
C ARG A 404 4.08 19.06 -32.63
N SER A 405 5.11 19.30 -31.81
CA SER A 405 5.07 19.00 -30.38
C SER A 405 4.03 19.86 -29.68
N THR A 406 3.23 19.23 -28.84
CA THR A 406 2.12 19.84 -28.09
C THR A 406 2.51 20.23 -26.66
N GLY A 407 3.76 20.01 -26.25
CA GLY A 407 4.27 20.35 -24.91
C GLY A 407 5.54 19.58 -24.55
N THR A 408 6.12 19.83 -23.37
CA THR A 408 7.25 19.08 -22.83
C THR A 408 7.00 18.77 -21.35
N VAL A 409 7.14 17.51 -20.95
CA VAL A 409 7.06 17.09 -19.55
C VAL A 409 8.44 17.22 -18.92
N HIS A 410 8.53 18.04 -17.87
CA HIS A 410 9.75 18.28 -17.11
C HIS A 410 9.86 17.28 -15.95
N ALA A 411 10.20 16.02 -16.28
CA ALA A 411 10.19 14.93 -15.29
C ALA A 411 11.28 15.06 -14.22
N VAL A 412 12.44 15.60 -14.57
CA VAL A 412 13.52 16.00 -13.65
C VAL A 412 14.06 17.32 -14.18
N ASP A 413 14.21 18.33 -13.33
CA ASP A 413 14.51 19.71 -13.77
C ASP A 413 15.51 20.42 -12.87
N GLY A 414 16.80 20.17 -13.11
CA GLY A 414 17.89 20.77 -12.34
C GLY A 414 18.01 20.21 -10.93
N VAL A 415 17.98 18.88 -10.78
CA VAL A 415 18.13 18.22 -9.49
C VAL A 415 19.61 18.12 -9.10
N ASP A 416 19.90 18.58 -7.88
CA ASP A 416 21.17 18.37 -7.19
C ASP A 416 20.98 17.38 -6.03
N LEU A 417 21.86 16.38 -5.92
CA LEU A 417 21.75 15.31 -4.91
C LEU A 417 23.13 14.80 -4.53
N VAL A 418 23.35 14.48 -3.25
CA VAL A 418 24.60 13.88 -2.77
C VAL A 418 24.29 12.67 -1.89
N ILE A 419 24.90 11.52 -2.21
CA ILE A 419 24.81 10.28 -1.43
C ILE A 419 26.20 9.91 -0.93
N ARG A 420 26.35 9.77 0.39
CA ARG A 420 27.60 9.35 1.04
C ARG A 420 27.70 7.83 1.08
N GLU A 421 28.91 7.31 1.14
CA GLU A 421 29.13 5.86 1.25
C GLU A 421 28.56 5.32 2.57
N GLY A 422 27.82 4.20 2.49
CA GLY A 422 27.14 3.54 3.61
C GLY A 422 25.83 4.21 4.05
N GLU A 423 25.46 5.34 3.45
CA GLU A 423 24.23 6.09 3.75
C GLU A 423 23.02 5.49 3.00
N THR A 424 21.84 5.58 3.62
CA THR A 424 20.55 5.46 2.96
C THR A 424 19.95 6.86 2.79
N LEU A 425 19.92 7.34 1.55
CA LEU A 425 19.19 8.56 1.20
C LEU A 425 17.78 8.19 0.73
N GLY A 426 16.79 8.62 1.50
CA GLY A 426 15.38 8.53 1.14
C GLY A 426 14.99 9.58 0.10
N LEU A 427 14.27 9.19 -0.95
CA LEU A 427 13.70 10.10 -1.95
C LEU A 427 12.18 9.95 -1.95
N VAL A 428 11.48 10.98 -1.51
CA VAL A 428 10.02 10.98 -1.31
C VAL A 428 9.31 12.04 -2.12
N GLY A 429 8.00 11.88 -2.29
CA GLY A 429 7.13 12.81 -3.00
C GLY A 429 5.91 12.10 -3.59
N GLU A 430 4.94 12.86 -4.07
CA GLU A 430 3.71 12.36 -4.66
C GLU A 430 3.98 11.55 -5.95
N SER A 431 3.00 10.76 -6.37
CA SER A 431 3.07 10.00 -7.62
C SER A 431 3.28 10.93 -8.81
N GLY A 432 4.20 10.56 -9.71
CA GLY A 432 4.50 11.37 -10.91
C GLY A 432 5.43 12.56 -10.70
N CYS A 433 5.95 12.82 -9.48
CA CYS A 433 6.88 13.93 -9.26
C CYS A 433 8.28 13.75 -9.89
N GLY A 434 8.62 12.53 -10.36
CA GLY A 434 9.85 12.25 -11.13
C GLY A 434 10.87 11.31 -10.47
N LYS A 435 10.59 10.76 -9.26
CA LYS A 435 11.52 9.94 -8.47
C LYS A 435 12.11 8.76 -9.26
N THR A 436 11.24 7.94 -9.85
CA THR A 436 11.64 6.79 -10.68
C THR A 436 12.44 7.22 -11.92
N THR A 437 12.13 8.38 -12.51
CA THR A 437 12.92 8.94 -13.62
C THR A 437 14.34 9.29 -13.17
N LEU A 438 14.48 9.95 -12.02
CA LEU A 438 15.78 10.27 -11.42
C LEU A 438 16.57 8.99 -11.11
N GLY A 439 15.95 8.01 -10.45
CA GLY A 439 16.59 6.72 -10.17
C GLY A 439 17.05 6.00 -11.44
N ARG A 440 16.22 5.95 -12.50
CA ARG A 440 16.60 5.34 -13.78
C ARG A 440 17.74 6.07 -14.50
N CYS A 441 17.83 7.39 -14.36
CA CYS A 441 18.97 8.17 -14.86
C CYS A 441 20.26 7.79 -14.11
N ILE A 442 20.23 7.75 -12.77
CA ILE A 442 21.37 7.36 -11.94
C ILE A 442 21.82 5.92 -12.25
N ALA A 443 20.87 5.00 -12.47
CA ALA A 443 21.16 3.62 -12.85
C ALA A 443 21.76 3.46 -14.26
N GLY A 444 21.79 4.52 -15.08
CA GLY A 444 22.19 4.46 -16.48
C GLY A 444 21.21 3.64 -17.36
N LEU A 445 19.96 3.50 -16.92
CA LEU A 445 18.86 2.89 -17.68
C LEU A 445 18.21 3.90 -18.62
N LEU A 446 18.31 5.18 -18.29
CA LEU A 446 17.78 6.31 -19.05
C LEU A 446 18.87 7.38 -19.18
N GLY A 447 19.10 7.87 -20.40
CA GLY A 447 20.03 8.99 -20.60
C GLY A 447 19.39 10.32 -20.17
N PRO A 448 20.09 11.17 -19.39
CA PRO A 448 19.61 12.51 -19.06
C PRO A 448 19.57 13.41 -20.31
N THR A 449 18.79 14.49 -20.23
CA THR A 449 18.80 15.56 -21.24
C THR A 449 20.02 16.46 -21.04
N SER A 450 20.37 16.77 -19.79
CA SER A 450 21.57 17.53 -19.40
C SER A 450 21.92 17.29 -17.93
N GLY A 451 23.07 17.79 -17.49
CA GLY A 451 23.59 17.62 -16.13
C GLY A 451 24.58 16.45 -16.03
N GLU A 452 25.16 16.30 -14.84
CA GLU A 452 26.24 15.36 -14.56
C GLU A 452 25.83 14.36 -13.46
N ILE A 453 26.33 13.13 -13.57
CA ILE A 453 26.12 12.08 -12.56
C ILE A 453 27.50 11.52 -12.19
N LEU A 454 28.12 12.09 -11.17
CA LEU A 454 29.49 11.77 -10.76
C LEU A 454 29.49 10.59 -9.77
N PHE A 455 30.03 9.44 -10.21
CA PHE A 455 30.17 8.25 -9.37
C PHE A 455 31.63 8.06 -8.95
N HIS A 456 31.88 8.04 -7.64
CA HIS A 456 33.21 7.96 -7.05
C HIS A 456 33.57 6.51 -6.76
N ARG A 457 34.57 5.99 -7.48
CA ARG A 457 35.04 4.61 -7.24
C ARG A 457 36.14 4.55 -6.18
N ASP A 458 37.03 5.51 -6.22
CA ASP A 458 38.18 5.62 -5.32
C ASP A 458 38.27 7.08 -4.85
N PRO A 459 38.86 7.35 -3.67
CA PRO A 459 39.07 8.72 -3.20
C PRO A 459 39.76 9.57 -4.28
N GLY A 460 39.08 10.62 -4.74
CA GLY A 460 39.59 11.56 -5.75
C GLY A 460 39.37 11.16 -7.23
N HIS A 461 38.75 10.03 -7.55
CA HIS A 461 38.41 9.65 -8.93
C HIS A 461 36.90 9.49 -9.14
N ALA A 462 36.28 10.52 -9.74
CA ALA A 462 34.88 10.52 -10.14
C ALA A 462 34.74 10.19 -11.63
N VAL A 463 33.76 9.35 -11.95
CA VAL A 463 33.38 9.05 -13.33
C VAL A 463 31.98 9.59 -13.55
N ASP A 464 31.83 10.50 -14.52
CA ASP A 464 30.51 10.97 -14.94
C ASP A 464 29.78 9.89 -15.73
N LEU A 465 28.71 9.32 -15.16
CA LEU A 465 27.90 8.28 -15.79
C LEU A 465 27.10 8.80 -17.00
N ALA A 466 26.78 10.09 -17.05
CA ALA A 466 25.95 10.68 -18.09
C ALA A 466 26.67 10.73 -19.45
N SER A 467 27.99 10.90 -19.45
CA SER A 467 28.82 10.98 -20.68
C SER A 467 29.35 9.63 -21.18
N LEU A 468 29.15 8.53 -20.44
CA LEU A 468 29.69 7.23 -20.83
C LEU A 468 28.92 6.55 -21.95
N SER A 469 29.66 5.87 -22.85
CA SER A 469 29.05 4.97 -23.82
C SER A 469 28.48 3.70 -23.15
N SER A 470 27.51 3.06 -23.82
CA SER A 470 26.91 1.79 -23.38
C SER A 470 27.92 0.68 -23.08
N ARG A 471 29.10 0.70 -23.73
CA ARG A 471 30.19 -0.26 -23.50
C ARG A 471 30.96 0.03 -22.21
N GLN A 472 31.21 1.31 -21.91
CA GLN A 472 31.88 1.74 -20.67
C GLN A 472 30.96 1.53 -19.46
N LEU A 473 29.66 1.79 -19.61
CA LEU A 473 28.66 1.54 -18.56
C LEU A 473 28.55 0.05 -18.18
N LYS A 474 28.90 -0.87 -19.07
CA LYS A 474 28.78 -2.32 -18.79
C LYS A 474 29.54 -2.76 -17.54
N GLY A 475 30.73 -2.20 -17.29
CA GLY A 475 31.51 -2.49 -16.09
C GLY A 475 31.00 -1.81 -14.81
N LEU A 476 30.12 -0.81 -14.95
CA LEU A 476 29.49 -0.08 -13.83
C LEU A 476 28.15 -0.69 -13.41
N ARG A 477 27.50 -1.42 -14.31
CA ARG A 477 26.19 -2.08 -14.05
C ARG A 477 26.23 -3.18 -12.99
N THR A 478 27.43 -3.62 -12.57
CA THR A 478 27.60 -4.51 -11.41
C THR A 478 27.74 -3.74 -10.09
N GLN A 479 28.15 -2.47 -10.17
CA GLN A 479 28.39 -1.56 -9.04
C GLN A 479 27.15 -0.77 -8.65
N ILE A 480 26.28 -0.48 -9.63
CA ILE A 480 24.99 0.21 -9.45
C ILE A 480 23.87 -0.74 -9.88
N ARG A 481 23.01 -1.11 -8.94
CA ARG A 481 21.91 -2.08 -9.17
C ARG A 481 20.58 -1.47 -8.75
N THR A 482 19.51 -1.97 -9.34
CA THR A 482 18.15 -1.49 -9.07
C THR A 482 17.30 -2.64 -8.57
N ILE A 483 16.57 -2.40 -7.49
CA ILE A 483 15.41 -3.19 -7.08
C ILE A 483 14.20 -2.49 -7.70
N PHE A 484 13.51 -3.15 -8.62
CA PHE A 484 12.39 -2.56 -9.35
C PHE A 484 11.09 -2.60 -8.54
N GLN A 485 10.24 -1.58 -8.72
CA GLN A 485 8.93 -1.40 -8.08
C GLN A 485 8.00 -2.62 -8.19
N ASP A 486 7.88 -3.20 -9.39
CA ASP A 486 7.01 -4.36 -9.61
C ASP A 486 7.82 -5.68 -9.70
N PRO A 487 7.71 -6.57 -8.70
CA PRO A 487 8.34 -7.89 -8.76
C PRO A 487 7.75 -8.81 -9.84
N PHE A 488 6.53 -8.58 -10.32
CA PHE A 488 5.88 -9.43 -11.32
C PHE A 488 6.45 -9.19 -12.71
N SER A 489 6.50 -7.93 -13.16
CA SER A 489 7.06 -7.59 -14.48
C SER A 489 8.58 -7.65 -14.54
N SER A 490 9.29 -7.51 -13.41
CA SER A 490 10.75 -7.51 -13.38
C SER A 490 11.40 -8.90 -13.45
N LEU A 491 10.66 -9.96 -13.13
CA LEU A 491 11.12 -11.35 -13.17
C LEU A 491 10.60 -12.06 -14.43
N ASN A 492 11.49 -12.66 -15.22
CA ASN A 492 11.07 -13.38 -16.43
C ASN A 492 10.32 -14.67 -16.05
N PRO A 493 9.01 -14.82 -16.37
CA PRO A 493 8.21 -15.96 -15.93
C PRO A 493 8.64 -17.29 -16.55
N ARG A 494 9.47 -17.26 -17.60
CA ARG A 494 10.00 -18.44 -18.31
C ARG A 494 11.35 -18.92 -17.78
N MET A 495 11.94 -18.20 -16.82
CA MET A 495 13.21 -18.55 -16.20
C MET A 495 12.99 -19.11 -14.80
N THR A 496 13.83 -20.07 -14.41
CA THR A 496 13.86 -20.58 -13.02
C THR A 496 14.51 -19.56 -12.08
N VAL A 497 14.26 -19.71 -10.78
CA VAL A 497 14.90 -18.87 -9.75
C VAL A 497 16.42 -18.87 -9.86
N GLU A 498 17.03 -20.04 -10.09
CA GLU A 498 18.47 -20.17 -10.29
C GLU A 498 18.97 -19.31 -11.46
N GLN A 499 18.25 -19.34 -12.58
CA GLN A 499 18.59 -18.56 -13.77
C GLN A 499 18.39 -17.06 -13.52
N ILE A 500 17.32 -16.67 -12.84
CA ILE A 500 17.00 -15.25 -12.59
C ILE A 500 18.03 -14.62 -11.66
N VAL A 501 18.32 -15.26 -10.53
CA VAL A 501 19.29 -14.74 -9.54
C VAL A 501 20.73 -14.92 -10.04
N GLY A 502 21.01 -15.97 -10.82
CA GLY A 502 22.34 -16.24 -11.37
C GLY A 502 22.69 -15.44 -12.62
N GLU A 503 21.71 -14.96 -13.39
CA GLU A 503 21.92 -14.22 -14.65
C GLU A 503 22.93 -13.07 -14.52
N PRO A 504 22.86 -12.18 -13.49
CA PRO A 504 23.83 -11.11 -13.33
C PRO A 504 25.28 -11.59 -13.19
N LEU A 505 25.51 -12.74 -12.54
CA LEU A 505 26.83 -13.34 -12.42
C LEU A 505 27.32 -13.90 -13.77
N GLN A 506 26.45 -14.56 -14.52
CA GLN A 506 26.80 -15.17 -15.81
C GLN A 506 27.14 -14.11 -16.87
N VAL A 507 26.26 -13.11 -17.01
CA VAL A 507 26.38 -12.05 -18.02
C VAL A 507 27.66 -11.22 -17.81
N ASN A 508 28.05 -11.02 -16.55
CA ASN A 508 29.26 -10.29 -16.18
C ASN A 508 30.49 -11.21 -15.99
N LYS A 509 30.36 -12.52 -16.26
CA LYS A 509 31.43 -13.52 -16.15
C LYS A 509 32.08 -13.59 -14.75
N LEU A 510 31.28 -13.38 -13.70
CA LEU A 510 31.75 -13.35 -12.30
C LEU A 510 31.74 -14.73 -11.63
N ALA A 511 30.92 -15.67 -12.11
CA ALA A 511 30.87 -17.05 -11.61
C ALA A 511 30.31 -17.98 -12.69
N ARG A 512 30.67 -19.27 -12.66
CA ARG A 512 30.15 -20.32 -13.57
C ARG A 512 30.03 -21.66 -12.86
N GLY A 513 29.26 -22.59 -13.45
CA GLY A 513 29.24 -23.99 -13.02
C GLY A 513 28.70 -24.20 -11.60
N SER A 514 29.47 -24.87 -10.75
CA SER A 514 29.12 -25.09 -9.33
C SER A 514 29.17 -23.81 -8.51
N GLU A 515 30.21 -22.97 -8.71
CA GLU A 515 30.40 -21.72 -7.96
C GLU A 515 29.17 -20.80 -8.09
N LEU A 516 28.60 -20.70 -9.30
CA LEU A 516 27.38 -19.94 -9.51
C LEU A 516 26.21 -20.48 -8.68
N ARG A 517 26.03 -21.80 -8.66
CA ARG A 517 24.94 -22.45 -7.93
C ARG A 517 25.10 -22.26 -6.44
N ASP A 518 26.33 -22.35 -5.93
CA ASP A 518 26.64 -22.15 -4.52
C ASP A 518 26.35 -20.71 -4.10
N ARG A 519 26.80 -19.71 -4.88
CA ARG A 519 26.51 -18.29 -4.63
C ARG A 519 25.02 -17.97 -4.69
N VAL A 520 24.29 -18.56 -5.64
CA VAL A 520 22.83 -18.39 -5.70
C VAL A 520 22.16 -19.02 -4.48
N ALA A 521 22.56 -20.23 -4.09
CA ALA A 521 22.01 -20.89 -2.91
C ALA A 521 22.29 -20.09 -1.62
N ASP A 522 23.49 -19.54 -1.47
CA ASP A 522 23.87 -18.66 -0.35
C ASP A 522 23.00 -17.39 -0.32
N MET A 523 22.84 -16.72 -1.47
CA MET A 523 22.02 -15.52 -1.57
C MET A 523 20.54 -15.80 -1.28
N LEU A 524 20.00 -16.93 -1.76
CA LEU A 524 18.64 -17.35 -1.42
C LEU A 524 18.47 -17.55 0.09
N ARG A 525 19.43 -18.20 0.76
CA ARG A 525 19.39 -18.36 2.23
C ARG A 525 19.36 -17.01 2.96
N ARG A 526 20.14 -16.03 2.48
CA ARG A 526 20.17 -14.67 3.05
C ARG A 526 18.84 -13.95 2.90
N VAL A 527 18.22 -13.99 1.73
CA VAL A 527 16.90 -13.35 1.52
C VAL A 527 15.72 -14.14 2.13
N GLY A 528 15.99 -15.26 2.81
CA GLY A 528 14.96 -16.08 3.48
C GLY A 528 14.25 -17.08 2.56
N ILE A 529 14.81 -17.37 1.38
CA ILE A 529 14.28 -18.36 0.44
C ILE A 529 15.07 -19.67 0.55
N ARG A 530 14.35 -20.79 0.63
CA ARG A 530 14.96 -22.12 0.71
C ARG A 530 15.69 -22.46 -0.60
N PRO A 531 16.98 -22.86 -0.57
CA PRO A 531 17.73 -23.22 -1.77
C PRO A 531 17.10 -24.34 -2.61
N GLU A 532 16.35 -25.24 -1.98
CA GLU A 532 15.60 -26.28 -2.71
C GLU A 532 14.64 -25.72 -3.76
N TYR A 533 14.26 -24.43 -3.67
CA TYR A 533 13.34 -23.78 -4.60
C TYR A 533 14.03 -23.19 -5.84
N MET A 534 15.35 -23.32 -5.98
CA MET A 534 16.13 -22.82 -7.12
C MET A 534 15.58 -23.24 -8.49
N ARG A 535 14.99 -24.44 -8.60
CA ARG A 535 14.44 -24.98 -9.85
C ARG A 535 12.99 -24.56 -10.13
N ARG A 536 12.34 -23.85 -9.21
CA ARG A 536 10.97 -23.37 -9.39
C ARG A 536 10.94 -22.10 -10.25
N TYR A 537 9.76 -21.79 -10.77
CA TYR A 537 9.50 -20.57 -11.54
C TYR A 537 8.86 -19.48 -10.65
N PRO A 538 8.99 -18.18 -11.00
CA PRO A 538 8.47 -17.06 -10.22
C PRO A 538 6.99 -17.16 -9.85
N HIS A 539 6.16 -17.71 -10.73
CA HIS A 539 4.72 -17.83 -10.48
C HIS A 539 4.36 -18.73 -9.29
N ALA A 540 5.28 -19.60 -8.86
CA ALA A 540 5.10 -20.49 -7.72
C ALA A 540 5.34 -19.80 -6.35
N PHE A 541 5.74 -18.53 -6.36
CA PHE A 541 6.06 -17.74 -5.17
C PHE A 541 4.99 -16.68 -4.91
N SER A 542 4.79 -16.34 -3.63
CA SER A 542 3.98 -15.21 -3.18
C SER A 542 4.59 -13.85 -3.59
N GLY A 543 3.83 -12.76 -3.48
CA GLY A 543 4.33 -11.41 -3.80
C GLY A 543 5.59 -11.04 -3.00
N GLY A 544 5.58 -11.27 -1.69
CA GLY A 544 6.74 -11.04 -0.82
C GLY A 544 7.97 -11.91 -1.18
N GLU A 545 7.76 -13.18 -1.54
CA GLU A 545 8.85 -14.04 -2.00
C GLU A 545 9.41 -13.59 -3.34
N ARG A 546 8.57 -13.14 -4.28
CA ARG A 546 9.05 -12.55 -5.55
C ARG A 546 9.85 -11.28 -5.29
N GLN A 547 9.46 -10.47 -4.31
CA GLN A 547 10.25 -9.30 -3.94
C GLN A 547 11.61 -9.68 -3.35
N ARG A 548 11.67 -10.70 -2.48
CA ARG A 548 12.94 -11.27 -1.99
C ARG A 548 13.83 -11.78 -3.14
N LEU A 549 13.24 -12.39 -4.18
CA LEU A 549 13.97 -12.80 -5.38
C LEU A 549 14.50 -11.61 -6.19
N ASN A 550 13.73 -10.53 -6.31
CA ASN A 550 14.14 -9.28 -6.96
C ASN A 550 15.33 -8.65 -6.20
N ILE A 551 15.25 -8.59 -4.87
CA ILE A 551 16.33 -8.15 -3.97
C ILE A 551 17.58 -9.03 -4.17
N ALA A 552 17.44 -10.37 -4.11
CA ALA A 552 18.55 -11.30 -4.34
C ALA A 552 19.25 -11.07 -5.69
N ARG A 553 18.46 -10.90 -6.76
CA ARG A 553 18.98 -10.63 -8.11
C ARG A 553 19.70 -9.29 -8.22
N ALA A 554 19.26 -8.27 -7.48
CA ALA A 554 19.93 -6.98 -7.45
C ALA A 554 21.30 -7.10 -6.75
N LEU A 555 21.34 -7.82 -5.63
CA LEU A 555 22.47 -7.84 -4.70
C LEU A 555 23.51 -8.93 -4.96
N ILE A 556 23.21 -9.95 -5.77
CA ILE A 556 24.13 -11.07 -6.06
C ILE A 556 25.52 -10.63 -6.56
N THR A 557 25.60 -9.44 -7.18
CA THR A 557 26.85 -8.86 -7.68
C THR A 557 27.62 -8.04 -6.65
N GLN A 558 27.12 -7.90 -5.42
CA GLN A 558 27.67 -7.06 -4.34
C GLN A 558 27.93 -5.62 -4.80
N PRO A 559 26.87 -4.88 -5.18
CA PRO A 559 27.00 -3.49 -5.64
C PRO A 559 27.43 -2.56 -4.50
N ARG A 560 27.95 -1.37 -4.86
CA ARG A 560 28.18 -0.29 -3.87
C ARG A 560 26.96 0.61 -3.70
N LEU A 561 26.20 0.81 -4.78
CA LEU A 561 24.97 1.59 -4.78
C LEU A 561 23.78 0.73 -5.23
N VAL A 562 22.73 0.74 -4.41
CA VAL A 562 21.45 0.11 -4.74
C VAL A 562 20.36 1.17 -4.81
N ILE A 563 19.70 1.27 -5.96
CA ILE A 563 18.51 2.09 -6.13
C ILE A 563 17.31 1.20 -5.82
N ALA A 564 16.69 1.41 -4.67
CA ALA A 564 15.50 0.69 -4.25
C ALA A 564 14.28 1.50 -4.68
N ASP A 565 13.72 1.20 -5.85
CA ASP A 565 12.58 1.93 -6.42
C ASP A 565 11.28 1.32 -5.91
N GLU A 566 10.70 1.91 -4.86
CA GLU A 566 9.49 1.43 -4.17
C GLU A 566 9.56 -0.06 -3.78
N PRO A 567 10.59 -0.50 -3.02
CA PRO A 567 10.86 -1.92 -2.81
C PRO A 567 9.83 -2.63 -1.93
N VAL A 568 8.88 -1.90 -1.34
CA VAL A 568 7.85 -2.44 -0.45
C VAL A 568 6.42 -2.01 -0.83
N SER A 569 6.25 -1.33 -1.96
CA SER A 569 4.91 -0.93 -2.43
C SER A 569 4.03 -2.16 -2.69
N ALA A 570 2.73 -2.02 -2.42
CA ALA A 570 1.72 -3.08 -2.64
C ALA A 570 1.98 -4.40 -1.88
N LEU A 571 2.74 -4.35 -0.78
CA LEU A 571 2.93 -5.47 0.15
C LEU A 571 2.15 -5.23 1.44
N ASP A 572 1.62 -6.31 2.02
CA ASP A 572 0.99 -6.30 3.33
C ASP A 572 1.92 -5.76 4.41
N VAL A 573 1.37 -5.17 5.47
CA VAL A 573 2.14 -4.57 6.57
C VAL A 573 3.17 -5.54 7.17
N SER A 574 2.82 -6.81 7.38
CA SER A 574 3.75 -7.81 7.92
C SER A 574 4.92 -8.11 6.97
N ILE A 575 4.63 -8.28 5.68
CA ILE A 575 5.65 -8.57 4.65
C ILE A 575 6.52 -7.33 4.43
N ARG A 576 5.92 -6.12 4.39
CA ARG A 576 6.62 -4.84 4.34
C ARG A 576 7.67 -4.77 5.45
N ALA A 577 7.27 -4.96 6.71
CA ALA A 577 8.19 -4.94 7.85
C ALA A 577 9.31 -5.98 7.70
N GLN A 578 9.00 -7.21 7.26
CA GLN A 578 10.04 -8.22 7.02
C GLN A 578 11.03 -7.85 5.90
N ILE A 579 10.58 -7.17 4.84
CA ILE A 579 11.45 -6.72 3.75
C ILE A 579 12.32 -5.54 4.21
N LEU A 580 11.77 -4.61 5.01
CA LEU A 580 12.55 -3.51 5.57
C LEU A 580 13.66 -4.03 6.49
N ASN A 581 13.34 -4.95 7.40
CA ASN A 581 14.34 -5.61 8.24
C ASN A 581 15.40 -6.33 7.38
N LEU A 582 15.00 -7.03 6.31
CA LEU A 582 15.94 -7.69 5.40
C LEU A 582 16.88 -6.69 4.71
N LEU A 583 16.35 -5.56 4.23
CA LEU A 583 17.15 -4.54 3.58
C LEU A 583 18.15 -3.91 4.56
N ASP A 584 17.75 -3.71 5.82
CA ASP A 584 18.63 -3.20 6.88
C ASP A 584 19.73 -4.21 7.24
N GLU A 585 19.38 -5.49 7.45
CA GLU A 585 20.35 -6.57 7.70
C GLU A 585 21.39 -6.68 6.57
N ILE A 586 20.94 -6.60 5.32
CA ILE A 586 21.81 -6.67 4.15
C ILE A 586 22.65 -5.40 4.01
N ARG A 587 22.09 -4.22 4.32
CA ARG A 587 22.80 -2.94 4.32
C ARG A 587 24.03 -3.04 5.20
N GLU A 588 23.83 -3.49 6.43
CA GLU A 588 24.89 -3.65 7.43
C GLU A 588 25.91 -4.71 7.01
N GLU A 589 25.44 -5.89 6.58
CA GLU A 589 26.33 -6.99 6.22
C GLU A 589 27.25 -6.67 5.04
N PHE A 590 26.75 -5.93 4.04
CA PHE A 590 27.48 -5.61 2.82
C PHE A 590 27.99 -4.17 2.74
N ASN A 591 27.78 -3.36 3.79
CA ASN A 591 28.06 -1.92 3.82
C ASN A 591 27.50 -1.20 2.57
N LEU A 592 26.22 -1.45 2.25
CA LEU A 592 25.59 -0.92 1.05
C LEU A 592 25.18 0.54 1.22
N THR A 593 25.25 1.27 0.12
CA THR A 593 24.66 2.60 -0.01
C THR A 593 23.32 2.48 -0.74
N TYR A 594 22.27 3.11 -0.21
CA TYR A 594 20.94 3.08 -0.79
C TYR A 594 20.48 4.45 -1.27
N LEU A 595 19.90 4.49 -2.47
CA LEU A 595 18.90 5.48 -2.83
C LEU A 595 17.54 4.81 -2.66
N PHE A 596 16.83 5.11 -1.57
CA PHE A 596 15.56 4.49 -1.22
C PHE A 596 14.41 5.38 -1.68
N ILE A 597 13.72 4.98 -2.76
CA ILE A 597 12.60 5.72 -3.32
C ILE A 597 11.30 5.16 -2.75
N SER A 598 10.47 6.03 -2.18
CA SER A 598 9.16 5.66 -1.64
C SER A 598 8.19 6.82 -1.76
N HIS A 599 6.89 6.54 -1.75
CA HIS A 599 5.85 7.54 -1.52
C HIS A 599 5.34 7.53 -0.06
N ASP A 600 5.71 6.51 0.71
CA ASP A 600 5.35 6.35 2.12
C ASP A 600 6.49 6.88 3.01
N LEU A 601 6.22 7.99 3.69
CA LEU A 601 7.16 8.62 4.61
C LEU A 601 7.37 7.76 5.87
N SER A 602 6.36 7.04 6.38
CA SER A 602 6.53 6.18 7.56
C SER A 602 7.61 5.10 7.36
N VAL A 603 7.73 4.59 6.14
CA VAL A 603 8.78 3.66 5.74
C VAL A 603 10.14 4.35 5.66
N VAL A 604 10.18 5.55 5.07
CA VAL A 604 11.41 6.32 4.86
C VAL A 604 12.02 6.76 6.18
N GLU A 605 11.19 7.15 7.15
CA GLU A 605 11.60 7.50 8.52
C GLU A 605 12.42 6.37 9.17
N HIS A 606 12.02 5.13 8.92
CA HIS A 606 12.61 3.96 9.55
C HIS A 606 13.97 3.57 8.95
N VAL A 607 14.12 3.71 7.63
CA VAL A 607 15.28 3.17 6.88
C VAL A 607 16.31 4.19 6.46
N SER A 608 15.96 5.48 6.41
CA SER A 608 16.81 6.51 5.80
C SER A 608 17.54 7.34 6.85
N ASP A 609 18.79 7.71 6.58
CA ASP A 609 19.56 8.63 7.42
C ASP A 609 19.24 10.09 7.06
N ARG A 610 19.04 10.34 5.77
CA ARG A 610 18.63 11.63 5.19
C ARG A 610 17.48 11.42 4.23
N VAL A 611 16.68 12.47 4.04
CA VAL A 611 15.52 12.47 3.16
C VAL A 611 15.58 13.67 2.23
N ALA A 612 15.33 13.44 0.94
CA ALA A 612 15.08 14.44 -0.09
C ALA A 612 13.62 14.34 -0.54
N VAL A 613 12.88 15.45 -0.44
CA VAL A 613 11.48 15.58 -0.86
C VAL A 613 11.45 16.22 -2.25
N MET A 614 10.80 15.56 -3.20
CA MET A 614 10.75 15.96 -4.61
C MET A 614 9.33 16.33 -5.03
N TYR A 615 9.19 17.47 -5.70
CA TYR A 615 7.93 17.99 -6.21
C TYR A 615 8.10 18.52 -7.64
N LEU A 616 7.27 18.05 -8.58
CA LEU A 616 7.27 18.43 -10.01
C LEU A 616 8.69 18.54 -10.63
N GLY A 617 9.49 17.49 -10.47
CA GLY A 617 10.83 17.41 -11.07
C GLY A 617 11.95 18.11 -10.32
N LYS A 618 11.67 18.79 -9.19
CA LYS A 618 12.66 19.50 -8.37
C LYS A 618 12.70 19.00 -6.93
N VAL A 619 13.85 19.16 -6.27
CA VAL A 619 13.96 18.93 -4.81
C VAL A 619 13.40 20.15 -4.08
N ALA A 620 12.37 19.92 -3.28
CA ALA A 620 11.70 20.93 -2.47
C ALA A 620 12.39 21.10 -1.10
N GLU A 621 12.86 20.00 -0.52
CA GLU A 621 13.49 19.98 0.81
C GLU A 621 14.44 18.80 0.94
N GLN A 622 15.53 18.94 1.69
CA GLN A 622 16.47 17.87 1.97
C GLN A 622 17.07 18.06 3.37
N ALA A 623 16.97 17.06 4.25
CA ALA A 623 17.51 17.15 5.60
C ALA A 623 17.85 15.77 6.18
N ARG A 624 18.38 15.73 7.41
CA ARG A 624 18.38 14.51 8.22
C ARG A 624 16.95 14.07 8.47
N THR A 625 16.75 12.76 8.58
CA THR A 625 15.42 12.19 8.79
C THR A 625 14.75 12.74 10.04
N SER A 626 15.45 12.82 11.19
CA SER A 626 14.88 13.41 12.41
C SER A 626 14.42 14.87 12.19
N ASP A 627 15.27 15.70 11.61
CA ASP A 627 15.03 17.13 11.45
C ASP A 627 13.84 17.40 10.52
N LEU A 628 13.71 16.61 9.46
CA LEU A 628 12.61 16.73 8.49
C LEU A 628 11.25 16.39 9.13
N TYR A 629 11.19 15.37 9.98
CA TYR A 629 9.95 14.90 10.60
C TYR A 629 9.57 15.73 11.83
N ASP A 630 10.56 16.27 12.55
CA ASP A 630 10.34 17.13 13.72
C ASP A 630 9.99 18.57 13.32
N ARG A 631 10.71 19.10 12.32
CA ARG A 631 10.61 20.51 11.92
C ARG A 631 10.79 20.65 10.40
N PRO A 632 9.76 20.33 9.61
CA PRO A 632 9.80 20.60 8.16
C PRO A 632 9.97 22.10 7.91
N LEU A 633 10.65 22.45 6.82
CA LEU A 633 10.91 23.84 6.38
C LEU A 633 10.18 24.20 5.07
N HIS A 634 9.57 23.23 4.40
CA HIS A 634 8.78 23.44 3.20
C HIS A 634 7.31 23.04 3.43
N PRO A 635 6.31 23.90 3.11
CA PRO A 635 4.88 23.59 3.30
C PRO A 635 4.41 22.29 2.62
N TYR A 636 5.02 21.93 1.48
CA TYR A 636 4.77 20.64 0.84
C TYR A 636 5.14 19.44 1.72
N THR A 637 6.26 19.51 2.43
CA THR A 637 6.71 18.43 3.34
C THR A 637 5.76 18.29 4.52
N GLU A 638 5.30 19.41 5.09
CA GLU A 638 4.25 19.41 6.11
C GLU A 638 2.96 18.75 5.60
N THR A 639 2.50 19.10 4.38
CA THR A 639 1.34 18.45 3.76
C THR A 639 1.53 16.94 3.60
N LEU A 640 2.73 16.49 3.21
CA LEU A 640 3.04 15.06 3.10
C LEU A 640 3.00 14.36 4.46
N LEU A 641 3.55 14.98 5.50
CA LEU A 641 3.59 14.44 6.87
C LEU A 641 2.18 14.37 7.48
N ASP A 642 1.34 15.40 7.29
CA ASP A 642 -0.05 15.44 7.78
C ASP A 642 -0.95 14.41 7.08
N SER A 643 -0.57 13.96 5.88
CA SER A 643 -1.30 12.94 5.11
C SER A 643 -1.00 11.50 5.54
N ILE A 644 -0.03 11.27 6.44
CA ILE A 644 0.34 9.93 6.90
C ILE A 644 -0.76 9.39 7.84
N PRO A 645 -1.37 8.23 7.55
CA PRO A 645 -2.33 7.62 8.46
C PRO A 645 -1.67 7.23 9.79
N VAL A 646 -2.21 7.72 10.89
CA VAL A 646 -1.73 7.37 12.23
C VAL A 646 -2.56 6.17 12.75
N PRO A 647 -1.95 5.07 13.21
CA PRO A 647 -2.65 3.88 13.68
C PRO A 647 -3.25 4.08 15.09
N ASP A 648 -4.00 5.16 15.28
CA ASP A 648 -4.65 5.54 16.52
C ASP A 648 -6.05 6.10 16.20
N PRO A 649 -7.12 5.33 16.45
CA PRO A 649 -8.49 5.78 16.19
C PRO A 649 -8.88 7.05 16.95
N GLN A 650 -8.25 7.35 18.08
CA GLN A 650 -8.54 8.58 18.84
C GLN A 650 -8.10 9.85 18.11
N ARG A 651 -7.21 9.72 17.12
CA ARG A 651 -6.73 10.83 16.29
C ARG A 651 -7.52 11.02 14.99
N ARG A 652 -8.57 10.20 14.75
CA ARG A 652 -9.41 10.20 13.54
C ARG A 652 -10.03 11.55 13.19
N ASN A 653 -10.32 12.38 14.20
CA ASN A 653 -10.99 13.70 14.03
C ASN A 653 -10.01 14.89 14.03
N ARG A 654 -8.71 14.68 13.80
CA ARG A 654 -7.81 15.82 13.60
C ARG A 654 -8.23 16.58 12.35
N GLU A 655 -8.43 17.89 12.48
CA GLU A 655 -8.57 18.78 11.31
C GLU A 655 -7.25 18.75 10.55
N ARG A 656 -7.23 18.07 9.39
CA ARG A 656 -6.11 18.14 8.45
C ARG A 656 -6.03 19.55 7.87
N GLU A 657 -4.82 20.07 7.68
CA GLU A 657 -4.65 21.33 6.96
C GLU A 657 -5.03 21.12 5.49
N ARG A 658 -6.19 21.65 5.10
CA ARG A 658 -6.68 21.52 3.72
C ARG A 658 -5.82 22.37 2.79
N THR A 659 -5.14 21.72 1.84
CA THR A 659 -4.46 22.41 0.72
C THR A 659 -5.43 23.32 -0.04
N ARG A 660 -4.96 24.46 -0.57
CA ARG A 660 -5.81 25.42 -1.31
C ARG A 660 -6.52 24.78 -2.51
N THR A 661 -5.86 23.86 -3.19
CA THR A 661 -6.40 23.09 -4.31
C THR A 661 -5.94 21.64 -4.25
N ASP A 662 -6.79 20.73 -4.72
CA ASP A 662 -6.53 19.29 -4.63
C ASP A 662 -5.73 18.73 -5.81
N ASP A 663 -5.73 19.38 -6.97
CA ASP A 663 -5.10 18.82 -8.16
C ASP A 663 -3.59 19.06 -8.22
N LEU A 664 -2.86 17.97 -8.46
CA LEU A 664 -1.47 18.04 -8.92
C LEU A 664 -1.44 18.84 -10.25
N PRO A 665 -0.66 19.92 -10.34
CA PRO A 665 -0.51 20.66 -11.59
C PRO A 665 0.01 19.74 -12.70
N ASP A 666 -0.42 19.99 -13.93
CA ASP A 666 0.06 19.25 -15.10
C ASP A 666 1.59 19.42 -15.23
N PRO A 667 2.39 18.34 -15.14
CA PRO A 667 3.84 18.42 -15.31
C PRO A 667 4.28 18.95 -16.69
N ALA A 668 3.39 18.96 -17.68
CA ALA A 668 3.63 19.55 -18.99
C ALA A 668 3.40 21.08 -19.03
N ASN A 669 2.73 21.63 -18.03
CA ASN A 669 2.46 23.06 -17.88
C ASN A 669 2.54 23.46 -16.39
N PRO A 670 3.76 23.42 -15.80
CA PRO A 670 3.94 23.68 -14.39
C PRO A 670 3.61 25.15 -14.05
N PRO A 671 3.21 25.44 -12.79
CA PRO A 671 2.94 26.80 -12.34
C PRO A 671 4.18 27.71 -12.45
N ALA A 672 3.98 28.99 -12.70
CA ALA A 672 5.05 29.99 -12.68
C ALA A 672 5.57 30.21 -11.24
N GLY A 673 6.84 30.61 -11.09
CA GLY A 673 7.46 30.85 -9.78
C GLY A 673 7.63 29.57 -8.94
N CYS A 674 7.18 29.61 -7.68
CA CYS A 674 7.21 28.45 -6.78
C CYS A 674 6.24 27.36 -7.27
N LEU A 675 6.75 26.17 -7.59
CA LEU A 675 5.94 25.09 -8.16
C LEU A 675 4.75 24.68 -7.27
N PHE A 676 4.85 24.83 -5.95
CA PHE A 676 3.81 24.44 -4.99
C PHE A 676 2.81 25.57 -4.65
N HIS A 677 2.99 26.80 -5.17
CA HIS A 677 2.21 27.96 -4.72
C HIS A 677 0.69 27.82 -4.92
N THR A 678 0.23 27.04 -5.90
CA THR A 678 -1.19 26.81 -6.18
C THR A 678 -1.88 25.95 -5.12
N ARG A 679 -1.10 25.18 -4.35
CA ARG A 679 -1.57 24.25 -3.31
C ARG A 679 -1.15 24.68 -1.90
N CYS A 680 -0.12 25.51 -1.80
CA CYS A 680 0.46 25.97 -0.54
C CYS A 680 -0.56 26.74 0.33
N PRO A 681 -0.85 26.27 1.56
CA PRO A 681 -1.68 27.00 2.53
C PRO A 681 -1.08 28.35 2.93
N HIS A 682 0.25 28.46 2.92
CA HIS A 682 1.00 29.66 3.33
C HIS A 682 1.44 30.56 2.16
N VAL A 683 0.76 30.48 1.01
CA VAL A 683 1.16 31.19 -0.20
C VAL A 683 1.13 32.72 -0.02
N GLN A 684 2.20 33.38 -0.47
CA GLN A 684 2.29 34.83 -0.59
C GLN A 684 2.24 35.20 -2.08
N GLU A 685 1.04 35.50 -2.59
CA GLU A 685 0.72 35.52 -4.04
C GLU A 685 1.72 36.31 -4.88
N ARG A 686 2.17 37.48 -4.41
CA ARG A 686 3.08 38.33 -5.17
C ARG A 686 4.45 37.69 -5.42
N LYS A 687 5.05 37.05 -4.41
CA LYS A 687 6.42 36.51 -4.50
C LYS A 687 6.41 35.06 -4.96
N CYS A 688 5.47 34.26 -4.45
CA CYS A 688 5.38 32.84 -4.77
C CYS A 688 4.96 32.58 -6.22
N ALA A 689 4.13 33.43 -6.84
CA ALA A 689 3.69 33.21 -8.22
C ALA A 689 4.68 33.71 -9.29
N SER A 690 5.62 34.60 -8.94
CA SER A 690 6.58 35.16 -9.89
C SER A 690 7.96 34.51 -9.81
N ASP A 691 8.44 34.21 -8.59
CA ASP A 691 9.85 33.88 -8.36
C ASP A 691 10.00 32.40 -8.01
N VAL A 692 10.92 31.71 -8.68
CA VAL A 692 11.28 30.32 -8.35
C VAL A 692 12.21 30.34 -7.13
N PRO A 693 11.85 29.72 -6.00
CA PRO A 693 12.73 29.64 -4.85
C PRO A 693 13.92 28.71 -5.13
N GLU A 694 15.12 29.14 -4.77
CA GLU A 694 16.32 28.30 -4.82
C GLU A 694 16.38 27.36 -3.62
N LEU A 695 16.95 26.17 -3.81
CA LEU A 695 17.23 25.22 -2.74
C LEU A 695 18.41 25.73 -1.90
N ARG A 696 18.13 26.39 -0.77
CA ARG A 696 19.12 27.05 0.09
C ARG A 696 19.42 26.22 1.33
N LEU A 697 20.66 26.25 1.80
CA LEU A 697 21.06 25.69 3.09
C LEU A 697 20.59 26.59 4.23
N LEU A 698 19.86 26.02 5.18
CA LEU A 698 19.26 26.65 6.35
C LEU A 698 19.72 25.86 7.58
N GLY A 699 20.55 26.44 8.44
CA GLY A 699 21.20 25.69 9.51
C GLY A 699 22.41 24.88 9.02
N THR A 700 22.62 23.67 9.53
CA THR A 700 23.84 22.86 9.31
C THR A 700 23.73 21.88 8.13
N ASP A 701 22.64 21.12 8.00
CA ASP A 701 22.44 20.11 6.94
C ASP A 701 20.98 20.04 6.43
N HIS A 702 20.24 21.14 6.54
CA HIS A 702 18.83 21.24 6.13
C HIS A 702 18.70 22.22 4.97
N ARG A 703 18.19 21.78 3.83
CA ARG A 703 17.99 22.61 2.64
C ARG A 703 16.50 22.69 2.31
N ALA A 704 16.01 23.87 1.96
CA ALA A 704 14.63 24.03 1.51
C ALA A 704 14.52 25.06 0.38
N ALA A 705 13.65 24.76 -0.60
CA ALA A 705 13.29 25.63 -1.71
C ALA A 705 12.00 26.39 -1.39
N CYS A 706 12.00 27.14 -0.27
CA CYS A 706 10.89 28.01 0.13
C CYS A 706 11.39 29.44 0.36
N HIS A 707 10.61 30.42 -0.11
CA HIS A 707 10.91 31.85 0.07
C HIS A 707 10.87 32.29 1.54
N PHE A 708 10.09 31.58 2.36
CA PHE A 708 9.73 31.96 3.75
C PHE A 708 10.10 30.85 4.75
N ALA A 709 11.04 29.95 4.40
CA ALA A 709 11.42 28.81 5.23
C ALA A 709 11.88 29.17 6.66
N GLU A 710 12.48 30.35 6.85
CA GLU A 710 12.94 30.84 8.15
C GLU A 710 11.83 31.55 8.96
N GLU A 711 10.75 31.97 8.29
CA GLU A 711 9.65 32.75 8.87
C GLU A 711 8.46 31.86 9.26
N LEU A 712 8.23 30.78 8.51
CA LEU A 712 7.13 29.86 8.75
C LEU A 712 7.41 28.92 9.92
N GLN A 713 6.38 28.68 10.73
CA GLN A 713 6.39 27.63 11.74
C GLN A 713 5.49 26.49 11.25
N LEU A 714 6.12 25.47 10.67
CA LEU A 714 5.43 24.30 10.15
C LEU A 714 5.36 23.20 11.21
N THR A 715 4.37 22.31 11.08
CA THR A 715 4.08 21.24 12.02
C THR A 715 4.69 19.92 11.53
N GLY A 716 5.57 19.33 12.35
CA GLY A 716 6.09 17.98 12.17
C GLY A 716 5.25 16.91 12.89
N MET A 717 5.64 15.64 12.76
CA MET A 717 4.94 14.51 13.40
C MET A 717 5.15 14.42 14.91
N SER A 718 6.26 14.94 15.44
CA SER A 718 6.70 14.71 16.83
C SER A 718 6.21 15.72 17.86
N ARG A 719 5.39 16.72 17.47
CA ARG A 719 4.68 17.54 18.46
C ARG A 719 3.57 16.69 19.11
N SER A 720 3.98 15.94 20.14
CA SER A 720 3.12 15.60 21.26
C SER A 720 2.47 16.89 21.76
N ASP A 721 1.16 16.87 21.93
CA ASP A 721 0.47 17.96 22.62
C ASP A 721 1.15 18.19 23.96
N PRO A 722 1.42 19.45 24.36
CA PRO A 722 2.03 19.78 25.65
C PRO A 722 1.08 19.56 26.84
N SER A 723 0.20 18.56 26.77
CA SER A 723 -0.81 18.21 27.79
C SER A 723 -0.69 16.77 28.31
N GLU A 724 0.54 16.24 28.41
CA GLU A 724 0.86 15.16 29.36
C GLU A 724 1.52 15.72 30.63
#